data_AF-A0A7X3VHG3-F1
#
_entry.id   AF-A0A7X3VHG3-F1
#
_cell.length_a   1.000
_cell.length_b   1.000
_cell.length_c   1.000
_cell.angle_alpha   90.00
_cell.angle_beta   90.00
_cell.angle_gamma   90.00
#
_symmetry.space_group_name_H-M   'P 1'
#
loop_
_entity.id
_entity.type
_entity.pdbx_description
1 polymer ?
#
loop_
_entity_poly.entity_id
_entity_poly.type
_entity_poly.pdbx_seq_one_letter_code
_entity_poly.pdbx_strand_id
1 'polypeptide(L)'
;LHTYGFFGHVKHSGVTGGHLVVGGTVYDADVFPQTFHQSFIGANFLGHSASWWRVKPRGSTFEARQVGTLLDSNDTWFSPTDLALGPDGSMYISDFHDKRTAHPDPDAEWDRSNGRVYKIEAKNAKPAKNIDLERLSSAELVDRLRNPNGWYAFQARRILAHRRDKGIHEDLRNGIVEAGTENLALQNLWALHVSGGLDDDVAADLLSHPAEYVRAWTVRLLGDRRRTTPPLAEQLSVLARRDQSVVVRSQLAASAKRLPGRVALPMLSALLERELDARDPHVPLLIWWALESKALSDSGEMVRLFTQPGTWAPSMKRDNVLRLIRRYAAEGTAAGYDAALELARAAPASHLETTVRALDQGLAERGATLSGLGQGGLFEEVAAVKGDPVFGPRRPFQEIASPLRRWIRKTWTARPQSLDRTRLAVRAGIDEAYRATLSGLEESDTHEDRRVALLDLLRDLGRSDCIRAVLAQRDLQSNPTVRLRALDVLARFESDEVSERLLNSYPQVLSAEKEKIRGILLSRRSTAGAFLEAVEQGVFPAADVAVTDLRQLPLFRDEAIDALVQRHWGNIRPGSTEEKLAVMRRYRNDLNTGEGDPQSLDRTRLAVRAGIDEAYRATLSGLEESDTHEDRRVALLDLLRDLGRSDCIRAVLAQRDLQSNPTVRLRALDVLARFESDEVSERLLNSYPQVLSAEKEKIRGILLSRRSTAGAFLEAVEQGVFPAADVAVTDLRQLPLFRDEAIDALVQRHWGNIRPGSTEEKLAVMRRYRNDLNTGEGDPRRGQLLFIEHCASCHRLFGEGGTLGNDLTGANRSDRAALLAALVDPSATVRTGYLTYTVRTQSGRTVRGIVEQEDAAGVTLIDSTHQKTRITRSDIRSMEIAPESIMPENLLDRLDTQEVRDLFSYLQKDAP
;
A
#
# COMPACT_ATOMS: atom_id res chain seq x y z
N LEU A 1 3.76 20.28 -0.79
CA LEU A 1 3.83 19.22 0.24
C LEU A 1 5.24 18.65 0.20
N HIS A 2 6.14 19.12 1.07
CA HIS A 2 7.53 18.63 1.11
C HIS A 2 7.86 18.03 2.48
N THR A 3 6.96 17.25 3.07
CA THR A 3 7.39 16.36 4.15
C THR A 3 8.31 15.32 3.54
N TYR A 4 9.60 15.63 3.48
CA TYR A 4 10.62 14.65 3.12
C TYR A 4 10.66 13.62 4.23
N GLY A 5 10.46 12.37 3.82
CA GLY A 5 10.62 11.19 4.66
C GLY A 5 9.61 11.06 5.79
N PHE A 6 9.56 9.85 6.32
CA PHE A 6 8.88 9.48 7.55
C PHE A 6 9.82 8.54 8.30
N PHE A 7 9.66 8.42 9.62
CA PHE A 7 10.32 7.34 10.34
C PHE A 7 9.56 6.05 10.09
N GLY A 8 10.27 5.04 9.59
CA GLY A 8 9.71 3.69 9.54
C GLY A 8 9.37 3.18 10.94
N HIS A 9 8.53 2.15 11.01
CA HIS A 9 8.25 1.46 12.26
C HIS A 9 9.53 0.90 12.89
N VAL A 10 9.54 0.78 14.22
CA VAL A 10 10.58 0.06 14.97
C VAL A 10 10.71 -1.34 14.38
N LYS A 11 11.94 -1.72 14.01
CA LYS A 11 12.20 -3.08 13.52
C LYS A 11 11.82 -4.07 14.61
N HIS A 12 11.04 -5.07 14.27
CA HIS A 12 10.57 -6.07 15.22
C HIS A 12 10.73 -7.49 14.71
N SER A 13 10.85 -8.45 15.63
CA SER A 13 11.02 -9.88 15.31
C SER A 13 10.36 -10.77 16.36
N GLY A 14 10.12 -12.04 16.02
CA GLY A 14 9.56 -13.04 16.94
C GLY A 14 8.09 -12.83 17.30
N VAL A 15 7.35 -12.05 16.50
CA VAL A 15 5.97 -11.68 16.80
C VAL A 15 5.06 -12.90 16.73
N THR A 16 4.21 -13.08 17.74
CA THR A 16 3.21 -14.15 17.81
C THR A 16 1.88 -13.57 18.31
N GLY A 17 0.75 -14.04 17.76
CA GLY A 17 -0.59 -13.69 18.25
C GLY A 17 -1.23 -12.41 17.67
N GLY A 18 -0.90 -11.99 16.45
CA GLY A 18 -1.47 -10.77 15.83
C GLY A 18 -0.61 -9.52 16.05
N HIS A 19 -0.80 -8.50 15.21
CA HIS A 19 0.15 -7.38 15.03
C HIS A 19 -0.25 -6.06 15.70
N LEU A 20 -1.27 -6.03 16.57
CA LEU A 20 -1.79 -4.80 17.15
C LEU A 20 -1.40 -4.64 18.63
N VAL A 21 -0.13 -4.32 18.86
CA VAL A 21 0.34 -3.92 20.20
C VAL A 21 -0.21 -2.52 20.51
N VAL A 22 -1.05 -2.41 21.54
CA VAL A 22 -1.64 -1.17 22.05
C VAL A 22 -1.22 -0.96 23.50
N GLY A 23 -0.98 0.30 23.87
CA GLY A 23 -0.51 0.65 25.22
C GLY A 23 0.74 -0.12 25.65
N GLY A 24 1.04 -0.06 26.95
CA GLY A 24 2.12 -0.82 27.55
C GLY A 24 3.14 0.03 28.32
N THR A 25 4.01 -0.66 29.05
CA THR A 25 4.99 -0.04 29.94
C THR A 25 6.27 -0.85 30.02
N VAL A 26 7.38 -0.21 30.41
CA VAL A 26 8.61 -0.92 30.76
C VAL A 26 8.48 -1.42 32.20
N TYR A 27 8.75 -2.70 32.40
CA TYR A 27 8.72 -3.28 33.74
C TYR A 27 9.97 -2.86 34.53
N ASP A 28 9.80 -1.83 35.36
CA ASP A 28 10.82 -1.18 36.18
C ASP A 28 10.60 -1.48 37.69
N ALA A 29 10.63 -2.76 38.03
CA ALA A 29 10.59 -3.27 39.40
C ALA A 29 11.33 -4.60 39.51
N ASP A 30 11.53 -5.10 40.72
CA ASP A 30 12.33 -6.30 41.01
C ASP A 30 11.50 -7.52 41.48
N VAL A 31 10.16 -7.40 41.51
CA VAL A 31 9.26 -8.44 42.03
C VAL A 31 9.01 -9.59 41.06
N PHE A 32 8.76 -9.32 39.78
CA PHE A 32 8.69 -10.35 38.74
C PHE A 32 10.06 -11.01 38.52
N PRO A 33 10.11 -12.23 37.92
CA PRO A 33 11.36 -12.86 37.55
C PRO A 33 12.26 -11.96 36.72
N GLN A 34 13.58 -12.13 36.86
CA GLN A 34 14.61 -11.32 36.20
C GLN A 34 14.44 -11.23 34.67
N THR A 35 13.80 -12.22 34.06
CA THR A 35 13.48 -12.23 32.62
C THR A 35 12.61 -11.05 32.18
N PHE A 36 11.77 -10.51 33.06
CA PHE A 36 10.89 -9.36 32.80
C PHE A 36 11.56 -8.02 33.07
N HIS A 37 12.63 -7.97 33.86
CA HIS A 37 13.29 -6.72 34.25
C HIS A 37 13.72 -5.96 33.00
N GLN A 38 13.36 -4.68 32.93
CA GLN A 38 13.63 -3.77 31.82
C GLN A 38 13.06 -4.25 30.46
N SER A 39 12.06 -5.13 30.48
CA SER A 39 11.32 -5.52 29.28
C SER A 39 10.12 -4.60 29.07
N PHE A 40 9.83 -4.28 27.82
CA PHE A 40 8.58 -3.60 27.47
C PHE A 40 7.45 -4.64 27.47
N ILE A 41 6.36 -4.37 28.18
CA ILE A 41 5.17 -5.24 28.22
C ILE A 41 4.03 -4.47 27.57
N GLY A 42 3.51 -5.00 26.46
CA GLY A 42 2.46 -4.36 25.67
C GLY A 42 1.20 -5.22 25.61
N ALA A 43 0.05 -4.57 25.55
CA ALA A 43 -1.22 -5.25 25.34
C ALA A 43 -1.40 -5.53 23.84
N ASN A 44 -2.12 -6.59 23.51
CA ASN A 44 -2.45 -6.98 22.16
C ASN A 44 -3.96 -7.05 22.04
N PHE A 45 -4.55 -5.97 21.51
CA PHE A 45 -5.99 -5.77 21.53
C PHE A 45 -6.74 -6.85 20.75
N LEU A 46 -6.26 -7.15 19.53
CA LEU A 46 -6.85 -8.17 18.65
C LEU A 46 -6.41 -9.59 19.01
N GLY A 47 -5.24 -9.73 19.63
CA GLY A 47 -4.71 -11.02 20.05
C GLY A 47 -5.13 -11.46 21.44
N HIS A 48 -6.06 -10.74 22.09
CA HIS A 48 -6.60 -11.04 23.41
C HIS A 48 -5.52 -11.41 24.45
N SER A 49 -4.38 -10.73 24.40
CA SER A 49 -3.19 -11.11 25.17
C SER A 49 -2.35 -9.90 25.57
N ALA A 50 -1.40 -10.12 26.47
CA ALA A 50 -0.34 -9.16 26.77
C ALA A 50 1.01 -9.86 26.62
N SER A 51 1.93 -9.28 25.87
CA SER A 51 3.23 -9.86 25.55
C SER A 51 4.38 -8.97 26.00
N TRP A 52 5.53 -9.58 26.31
CA TRP A 52 6.72 -8.82 26.66
C TRP A 52 7.81 -8.92 25.60
N TRP A 53 8.55 -7.84 25.50
CA TRP A 53 9.45 -7.50 24.41
C TRP A 53 10.80 -7.07 24.96
N ARG A 54 11.86 -7.55 24.34
CA ARG A 54 13.21 -7.04 24.53
C ARG A 54 13.46 -5.93 23.52
N VAL A 55 13.76 -4.74 24.02
CA VAL A 55 14.08 -3.57 23.21
C VAL A 55 15.59 -3.36 23.26
N LYS A 56 16.24 -3.20 22.11
CA LYS A 56 17.67 -2.96 21.99
C LYS A 56 17.94 -1.70 21.17
N PRO A 57 18.94 -0.88 21.51
CA PRO A 57 19.33 0.26 20.69
C PRO A 57 19.77 -0.16 19.29
N ARG A 58 19.37 0.63 18.28
CA ARG A 58 19.79 0.51 16.88
C ARG A 58 20.00 1.93 16.32
N GLY A 59 21.22 2.44 16.48
CA GLY A 59 21.51 3.84 16.17
C GLY A 59 20.66 4.77 17.06
N SER A 60 20.03 5.77 16.47
CA SER A 60 19.10 6.70 17.13
C SER A 60 17.70 6.14 17.41
N THR A 61 17.43 4.90 17.03
CA THR A 61 16.16 4.22 17.24
C THR A 61 16.38 2.90 17.96
N PHE A 62 15.36 2.04 18.00
CA PHE A 62 15.42 0.74 18.63
C PHE A 62 15.04 -0.37 17.63
N GLU A 63 15.36 -1.59 18.03
CA GLU A 63 14.75 -2.81 17.52
C GLU A 63 14.11 -3.57 18.68
N ALA A 64 13.00 -4.24 18.42
CA ALA A 64 12.23 -4.98 19.40
C ALA A 64 12.18 -6.47 19.04
N ARG A 65 12.13 -7.33 20.04
CA ARG A 65 11.87 -8.75 19.86
C ARG A 65 10.85 -9.20 20.89
N GLN A 66 9.73 -9.77 20.45
CA GLN A 66 8.81 -10.42 21.36
C GLN A 66 9.50 -11.66 21.93
N VAL A 67 9.46 -11.79 23.26
CA VAL A 67 10.10 -12.92 23.97
C VAL A 67 9.07 -13.91 24.47
N GLY A 68 7.88 -13.45 24.86
CA GLY A 68 6.81 -14.32 25.29
C GLY A 68 5.51 -13.57 25.61
N THR A 69 4.54 -14.31 26.13
CA THR A 69 3.19 -13.83 26.47
C THR A 69 3.02 -13.84 27.98
N LEU A 70 2.81 -12.67 28.58
CA LEU A 70 2.57 -12.51 30.03
C LEU A 70 1.18 -13.01 30.42
N LEU A 71 0.19 -12.70 29.60
CA LEU A 71 -1.20 -13.11 29.78
C LEU A 71 -1.77 -13.51 28.43
N ASP A 72 -2.32 -14.72 28.36
CA ASP A 72 -3.07 -15.23 27.20
C ASP A 72 -4.49 -15.54 27.68
N SER A 73 -5.48 -14.84 27.15
CA SER A 73 -6.85 -14.95 27.60
C SER A 73 -7.64 -15.90 26.71
N ASN A 74 -8.34 -16.86 27.34
CA ASN A 74 -9.32 -17.70 26.63
C ASN A 74 -10.67 -16.99 26.42
N ASP A 75 -10.82 -15.76 26.91
CA ASP A 75 -12.01 -14.93 26.72
C ASP A 75 -11.87 -14.10 25.44
N THR A 76 -12.67 -14.42 24.43
CA THR A 76 -12.68 -13.75 23.12
C THR A 76 -13.13 -12.29 23.15
N TRP A 77 -13.64 -11.79 24.28
CA TRP A 77 -14.01 -10.38 24.43
C TRP A 77 -12.96 -9.62 25.25
N PHE A 78 -11.97 -10.31 25.83
CA PHE A 78 -10.86 -9.66 26.51
C PHE A 78 -10.07 -8.80 25.53
N SER A 79 -10.14 -7.48 25.70
CA SER A 79 -9.65 -6.47 24.77
C SER A 79 -8.69 -5.56 25.53
N PRO A 80 -7.44 -6.01 25.79
CA PRO A 80 -6.53 -5.28 26.64
C PRO A 80 -6.05 -4.02 25.93
N THR A 81 -6.13 -2.87 26.62
CA THR A 81 -5.85 -1.55 26.02
C THR A 81 -4.57 -0.92 26.52
N ASP A 82 -4.21 -1.15 27.80
CA ASP A 82 -3.03 -0.53 28.40
C ASP A 82 -2.58 -1.27 29.68
N LEU A 83 -1.32 -1.05 30.08
CA LEU A 83 -0.70 -1.64 31.27
C LEU A 83 -0.02 -0.60 32.18
N ALA A 84 -0.08 -0.82 33.49
CA ALA A 84 0.56 0.05 34.48
C ALA A 84 1.25 -0.73 35.62
N LEU A 85 2.40 -0.24 36.07
CA LEU A 85 3.14 -0.79 37.21
C LEU A 85 2.55 -0.26 38.54
N GLY A 86 2.36 -1.15 39.52
CA GLY A 86 1.88 -0.81 40.86
C GLY A 86 2.96 -0.63 41.93
N PRO A 87 2.58 -0.09 43.11
CA PRO A 87 3.49 0.13 44.25
C PRO A 87 4.03 -1.15 44.89
N ASP A 88 3.40 -2.30 44.62
CA ASP A 88 3.80 -3.64 45.04
C ASP A 88 4.62 -4.39 43.96
N GLY A 89 4.92 -3.73 42.84
CA GLY A 89 5.60 -4.34 41.70
C GLY A 89 4.71 -5.22 40.82
N SER A 90 3.39 -5.26 41.09
CA SER A 90 2.42 -5.97 40.24
C SER A 90 2.13 -5.18 38.97
N MET A 91 1.73 -5.89 37.91
CA MET A 91 1.31 -5.29 36.64
C MET A 91 -0.22 -5.25 36.55
N TYR A 92 -0.78 -4.09 36.25
CA TYR A 92 -2.21 -3.89 36.08
C TYR A 92 -2.52 -3.80 34.59
N ILE A 93 -3.57 -4.49 34.13
CA ILE A 93 -4.01 -4.49 32.73
C ILE A 93 -5.45 -3.98 32.68
N SER A 94 -5.66 -2.94 31.86
CA SER A 94 -6.99 -2.46 31.52
C SER A 94 -7.58 -3.28 30.38
N ASP A 95 -8.83 -3.68 30.53
CA ASP A 95 -9.58 -4.47 29.56
C ASP A 95 -10.88 -3.74 29.22
N PHE A 96 -10.99 -3.30 27.97
CA PHE A 96 -12.18 -2.65 27.43
C PHE A 96 -13.39 -3.60 27.36
N HIS A 97 -13.15 -4.92 27.32
CA HIS A 97 -14.12 -6.00 27.34
C HIS A 97 -15.33 -5.86 26.40
N ASP A 98 -15.11 -5.81 25.09
CA ASP A 98 -16.20 -5.76 24.11
C ASP A 98 -16.15 -6.96 23.15
N LYS A 99 -17.31 -7.34 22.62
CA LYS A 99 -17.42 -8.36 21.57
C LYS A 99 -16.83 -7.89 20.23
N ARG A 100 -16.67 -6.57 20.05
CA ARG A 100 -16.23 -5.93 18.82
C ARG A 100 -14.85 -5.31 19.02
N THR A 101 -13.85 -5.82 18.32
CA THR A 101 -12.44 -5.49 18.56
C THR A 101 -11.75 -4.71 17.44
N ALA A 102 -12.44 -4.29 16.36
CA ALA A 102 -11.98 -3.24 15.42
C ALA A 102 -13.02 -2.91 14.33
N HIS A 103 -12.89 -1.73 13.69
CA HIS A 103 -13.58 -1.31 12.45
C HIS A 103 -15.06 -1.67 12.32
N PRO A 104 -15.93 -1.30 13.27
CA PRO A 104 -17.33 -1.60 13.07
C PRO A 104 -17.98 -0.56 12.16
N ASP A 105 -19.08 -0.99 11.54
CA ASP A 105 -20.05 -0.15 10.83
C ASP A 105 -20.32 1.15 11.62
N PRO A 106 -20.42 2.35 10.99
CA PRO A 106 -20.80 3.58 11.68
C PRO A 106 -22.00 3.47 12.65
N ASP A 107 -22.88 2.47 12.47
CA ASP A 107 -24.07 2.20 13.30
C ASP A 107 -23.85 1.14 14.41
N ALA A 108 -22.61 0.87 14.80
CA ALA A 108 -22.30 -0.17 15.76
C ALA A 108 -22.62 0.18 17.23
N GLU A 109 -23.53 -0.58 17.84
CA GLU A 109 -23.76 -0.62 19.30
C GLU A 109 -22.55 -1.20 20.09
N TRP A 110 -21.84 -0.34 20.83
CA TRP A 110 -20.78 -0.73 21.77
C TRP A 110 -21.35 -1.04 23.16
N ASP A 111 -20.82 -2.05 23.85
CA ASP A 111 -21.19 -2.31 25.23
C ASP A 111 -20.42 -1.38 26.18
N ARG A 112 -21.09 -0.34 26.66
CA ARG A 112 -20.52 0.65 27.60
C ARG A 112 -20.75 0.30 29.07
N SER A 113 -21.37 -0.85 29.35
CA SER A 113 -21.77 -1.23 30.71
C SER A 113 -20.68 -2.00 31.46
N ASN A 114 -19.63 -2.43 30.76
CA ASN A 114 -18.60 -3.30 31.29
C ASN A 114 -17.18 -2.75 31.04
N GLY A 115 -16.21 -3.38 31.70
CA GLY A 115 -14.79 -3.04 31.68
C GLY A 115 -14.12 -3.68 32.89
N ARG A 116 -12.89 -4.18 32.72
CA ARG A 116 -12.20 -4.94 33.76
C ARG A 116 -10.79 -4.41 33.98
N VAL A 117 -10.27 -4.60 35.18
CA VAL A 117 -8.86 -4.36 35.51
C VAL A 117 -8.29 -5.62 36.13
N TYR A 118 -7.30 -6.20 35.47
CA TYR A 118 -6.58 -7.37 35.97
C TYR A 118 -5.34 -6.93 36.73
N LYS A 119 -5.08 -7.53 37.89
CA LYS A 119 -3.81 -7.40 38.61
C LYS A 119 -3.03 -8.70 38.44
N ILE A 120 -1.85 -8.61 37.83
CA ILE A 120 -0.91 -9.72 37.67
C ILE A 120 0.20 -9.56 38.70
N GLU A 121 0.28 -10.52 39.63
CA GLU A 121 1.25 -10.53 40.71
C GLU A 121 2.10 -11.81 40.70
N ALA A 122 3.34 -11.71 41.16
CA ALA A 122 4.16 -12.90 41.38
C ALA A 122 3.56 -13.71 42.55
N LYS A 123 3.62 -15.05 42.48
CA LYS A 123 3.02 -15.95 43.50
C LYS A 123 3.45 -15.65 44.95
N ASN A 124 4.65 -15.08 45.14
CA ASN A 124 5.21 -14.75 46.45
C ASN A 124 5.35 -13.22 46.65
N ALA A 125 4.62 -12.41 45.88
CA ALA A 125 4.65 -10.96 46.02
C ALA A 125 4.15 -10.55 47.40
N LYS A 126 4.91 -9.67 48.06
CA LYS A 126 4.46 -9.06 49.32
C LYS A 126 3.51 -7.91 49.00
N PRO A 127 2.42 -7.72 49.76
CA PRO A 127 1.57 -6.54 49.61
C PRO A 127 2.38 -5.25 49.71
N ALA A 128 2.01 -4.23 48.94
CA ALA A 128 2.58 -2.89 49.10
C ALA A 128 2.40 -2.44 50.55
N LYS A 129 3.44 -1.84 51.13
CA LYS A 129 3.29 -1.12 52.39
C LYS A 129 2.40 0.08 52.12
N ASN A 130 1.36 0.25 52.93
CA ASN A 130 0.47 1.40 52.83
C ASN A 130 1.26 2.65 53.29
N ILE A 131 1.82 3.38 52.33
CA ILE A 131 2.60 4.61 52.55
C ILE A 131 1.92 5.72 51.75
N ASP A 132 1.52 6.76 52.47
CA ASP A 132 1.07 8.01 51.87
C ASP A 132 2.29 8.89 51.56
N LEU A 133 2.71 8.90 50.28
CA LEU A 133 3.87 9.67 49.83
C LEU A 133 3.66 11.18 49.97
N GLU A 134 2.41 11.67 50.00
CA GLU A 134 2.15 13.11 50.14
C GLU A 134 2.48 13.63 51.53
N ARG A 135 2.60 12.75 52.53
CA ARG A 135 2.97 13.10 53.91
C ARG A 135 4.48 13.10 54.15
N LEU A 136 5.28 12.56 53.24
CA LEU A 136 6.74 12.59 53.34
C LEU A 136 7.26 14.01 53.13
N SER A 137 8.36 14.38 53.79
CA SER A 137 9.10 15.63 53.51
C SER A 137 9.73 15.62 52.11
N SER A 138 10.14 16.80 51.59
CA SER A 138 10.79 16.88 50.28
C SER A 138 12.10 16.07 50.23
N ALA A 139 12.88 16.08 51.32
CA ALA A 139 14.11 15.28 51.43
C ALA A 139 13.81 13.77 51.39
N GLU A 140 12.81 13.30 52.15
CA GLU A 140 12.40 11.90 52.10
C GLU A 140 11.85 11.48 50.73
N LEU A 141 11.28 12.41 49.95
CA LEU A 141 10.86 12.15 48.57
C LEU A 141 12.07 12.03 47.62
N VAL A 142 13.13 12.81 47.83
CA VAL A 142 14.40 12.65 47.09
C VAL A 142 14.97 11.24 47.32
N ASP A 143 14.91 10.72 48.54
CA ASP A 143 15.31 9.34 48.83
C ASP A 143 14.50 8.29 48.06
N ARG A 144 13.25 8.60 47.67
CA ARG A 144 12.42 7.67 46.88
C ARG A 144 12.83 7.59 45.41
N LEU A 145 13.64 8.51 44.91
CA LEU A 145 14.15 8.46 43.53
C LEU A 145 15.06 7.26 43.27
N ARG A 146 15.65 6.67 44.31
CA ARG A 146 16.53 5.49 44.22
C ARG A 146 15.80 4.16 44.45
N ASN A 147 14.49 4.18 44.61
CA ASN A 147 13.71 2.97 44.88
C ASN A 147 13.79 2.03 43.66
N PRO A 148 14.01 0.70 43.84
CA PRO A 148 14.06 -0.25 42.73
C PRO A 148 12.73 -0.42 41.99
N ASN A 149 11.60 -0.02 42.59
CA ASN A 149 10.32 0.09 41.91
C ASN A 149 10.12 1.54 41.44
N GLY A 150 10.19 1.74 40.12
CA GLY A 150 10.09 3.03 39.45
C GLY A 150 8.77 3.77 39.71
N TRP A 151 7.72 3.09 40.18
CA TRP A 151 6.48 3.74 40.64
C TRP A 151 6.75 4.77 41.74
N TYR A 152 7.62 4.47 42.70
CA TYR A 152 7.95 5.40 43.79
C TYR A 152 8.72 6.62 43.29
N ALA A 153 9.70 6.41 42.40
CA ALA A 153 10.45 7.52 41.79
C ALA A 153 9.55 8.41 40.92
N PHE A 154 8.58 7.83 40.21
CA PHE A 154 7.58 8.56 39.44
C PHE A 154 6.66 9.39 40.34
N GLN A 155 6.07 8.79 41.38
CA GLN A 155 5.18 9.51 42.30
C GLN A 155 5.92 10.58 43.09
N ALA A 156 7.15 10.31 43.54
CA ALA A 156 7.98 11.29 44.23
C ALA A 156 8.23 12.52 43.35
N ARG A 157 8.64 12.34 42.09
CA ARG A 157 8.81 13.45 41.14
C ARG A 157 7.52 14.23 40.92
N ARG A 158 6.38 13.56 40.81
CA ARG A 158 5.07 14.22 40.68
C ARG A 158 4.79 15.13 41.88
N ILE A 159 5.03 14.65 43.11
CA ILE A 159 4.79 15.43 44.33
C ILE A 159 5.81 16.59 44.43
N LEU A 160 7.09 16.33 44.16
CA LEU A 160 8.14 17.36 44.14
C LEU A 160 7.85 18.47 43.12
N ALA A 161 7.32 18.12 41.95
CA ALA A 161 6.90 19.08 40.92
C ALA A 161 5.79 20.03 41.40
N HIS A 162 4.86 19.55 42.24
CA HIS A 162 3.81 20.38 42.85
C HIS A 162 4.39 21.27 43.95
N ARG A 163 5.30 20.74 44.77
CA ARG A 163 5.88 21.48 45.90
C ARG A 163 6.85 22.58 45.47
N ARG A 164 7.69 22.30 44.46
CA ARG A 164 8.77 23.19 43.99
C ARG A 164 9.65 23.72 45.13
N ASP A 165 9.93 22.85 46.09
CA ASP A 165 10.77 23.17 47.23
C ASP A 165 12.20 23.45 46.76
N LYS A 166 12.72 24.63 47.07
CA LYS A 166 14.09 25.03 46.70
C LYS A 166 15.13 24.43 47.63
N GLY A 167 14.74 24.02 48.84
CA GLY A 167 15.66 23.47 49.84
C GLY A 167 16.34 22.17 49.40
N ILE A 168 15.77 21.46 48.42
CA ILE A 168 16.31 20.20 47.89
C ILE A 168 17.13 20.36 46.60
N HIS A 169 17.33 21.58 46.10
CA HIS A 169 18.03 21.78 44.81
C HIS A 169 19.49 21.34 44.86
N GLU A 170 20.19 21.61 45.96
CA GLU A 170 21.57 21.15 46.15
C GLU A 170 21.64 19.63 46.30
N ASP A 171 20.74 19.02 47.09
CA ASP A 171 20.66 17.57 47.24
C ASP A 171 20.45 16.86 45.91
N LEU A 172 19.53 17.39 45.08
CA LEU A 172 19.28 16.87 43.75
C LEU A 172 20.48 17.05 42.82
N ARG A 173 21.19 18.18 42.87
CA ARG A 173 22.40 18.41 42.08
C ARG A 173 23.50 17.42 42.46
N ASN A 174 23.76 17.26 43.76
CA ASN A 174 24.71 16.27 44.27
C ASN A 174 24.28 14.86 43.87
N GLY A 175 22.98 14.56 43.95
CA GLY A 175 22.39 13.31 43.52
C GLY A 175 22.55 13.00 42.03
N ILE A 176 22.76 13.99 41.15
CA ILE A 176 23.11 13.74 39.75
C ILE A 176 24.57 13.27 39.63
N VAL A 177 25.48 13.92 40.34
CA VAL A 177 26.93 13.67 40.27
C VAL A 177 27.32 12.37 41.00
N GLU A 178 26.70 12.11 42.15
CA GLU A 178 27.04 11.01 43.06
C GLU A 178 26.17 9.76 42.87
N ALA A 179 25.23 9.77 41.91
CA ALA A 179 24.22 8.72 41.70
C ALA A 179 24.76 7.28 41.60
N GLY A 180 26.01 7.09 41.16
CA GLY A 180 26.61 5.77 40.89
C GLY A 180 25.97 4.97 39.74
N THR A 181 24.79 5.38 39.24
CA THR A 181 24.09 4.79 38.10
C THR A 181 23.46 5.88 37.22
N GLU A 182 23.39 5.65 35.92
CA GLU A 182 22.79 6.62 34.98
C GLU A 182 21.28 6.83 35.25
N ASN A 183 20.55 5.78 35.63
CA ASN A 183 19.12 5.90 35.94
C ASN A 183 18.89 6.85 37.12
N LEU A 184 19.61 6.69 38.24
CA LEU A 184 19.45 7.58 39.39
C LEU A 184 19.87 9.02 39.08
N ALA A 185 20.91 9.21 38.26
CA ALA A 185 21.29 10.54 37.79
C ALA A 185 20.16 11.21 36.99
N LEU A 186 19.47 10.47 36.12
CA LEU A 186 18.30 10.95 35.38
C LEU A 186 17.11 11.26 36.29
N GLN A 187 16.82 10.41 37.29
CA GLN A 187 15.75 10.67 38.24
C GLN A 187 15.97 12.00 38.98
N ASN A 188 17.22 12.25 39.43
CA ASN A 188 17.60 13.50 40.08
C ASN A 188 17.53 14.69 39.11
N LEU A 189 18.01 14.56 37.87
CA LEU A 189 17.89 15.62 36.85
C LEU A 189 16.42 15.99 36.58
N TRP A 190 15.56 14.99 36.39
CA TRP A 190 14.14 15.24 36.16
C TRP A 190 13.47 15.88 37.39
N ALA A 191 13.77 15.39 38.59
CA ALA A 191 13.27 15.97 39.84
C ALA A 191 13.72 17.44 40.00
N LEU A 192 14.99 17.74 39.70
CA LEU A 192 15.56 19.08 39.75
C LEU A 192 14.86 20.00 38.77
N HIS A 193 14.67 19.53 37.54
CA HIS A 193 13.97 20.29 36.51
C HIS A 193 12.54 20.64 36.91
N VAL A 194 11.73 19.65 37.30
CA VAL A 194 10.31 19.89 37.65
C VAL A 194 10.14 20.70 38.93
N SER A 195 11.13 20.67 39.82
CA SER A 195 11.18 21.50 41.03
C SER A 195 11.72 22.93 40.76
N GLY A 196 12.11 23.23 39.52
CA GLY A 196 12.54 24.56 39.08
C GLY A 196 14.02 24.89 39.36
N GLY A 197 14.85 23.90 39.65
CA GLY A 197 16.27 24.08 39.99
C GLY A 197 17.26 23.89 38.84
N LEU A 198 16.80 23.57 37.62
CA LEU A 198 17.66 23.52 36.44
C LEU A 198 17.81 24.92 35.86
N ASP A 199 18.87 25.65 36.23
CA ASP A 199 19.29 26.92 35.64
C ASP A 199 20.33 26.72 34.52
N ASP A 200 20.98 27.80 34.07
CA ASP A 200 21.95 27.76 32.97
C ASP A 200 23.33 27.25 33.41
N ASP A 201 23.74 27.49 34.65
CA ASP A 201 25.04 27.03 35.18
C ASP A 201 24.98 25.53 35.43
N VAL A 202 23.89 25.04 36.04
CA VAL A 202 23.64 23.60 36.18
C VAL A 202 23.56 22.93 34.81
N ALA A 203 22.86 23.53 33.84
CA ALA A 203 22.79 22.96 32.50
C ALA A 203 24.18 22.89 31.84
N ALA A 204 25.03 23.91 32.01
CA ALA A 204 26.38 23.93 31.46
C ALA A 204 27.24 22.78 32.01
N ASP A 205 27.16 22.51 33.31
CA ASP A 205 27.83 21.38 33.95
C ASP A 205 27.32 20.04 33.38
N LEU A 206 26.00 19.89 33.30
CA LEU A 206 25.36 18.64 32.87
C LEU A 206 25.56 18.30 31.40
N LEU A 207 25.82 19.30 30.54
CA LEU A 207 26.22 19.06 29.15
C LEU A 207 27.59 18.36 29.03
N SER A 208 28.40 18.35 30.10
CA SER A 208 29.69 17.66 30.16
C SER A 208 29.64 16.35 30.97
N HIS A 209 28.45 15.94 31.44
CA HIS A 209 28.28 14.75 32.27
C HIS A 209 28.71 13.47 31.53
N PRO A 210 29.35 12.47 32.18
CA PRO A 210 29.83 11.26 31.51
C PRO A 210 28.71 10.39 30.92
N ALA A 211 27.54 10.36 31.57
CA ALA A 211 26.38 9.59 31.13
C ALA A 211 25.64 10.26 29.96
N GLU A 212 25.39 9.52 28.87
CA GLU A 212 24.88 10.06 27.61
C GLU A 212 23.43 10.56 27.74
N TYR A 213 22.60 9.87 28.50
CA TYR A 213 21.20 10.27 28.65
C TYR A 213 21.06 11.52 29.51
N VAL A 214 21.96 11.76 30.47
CA VAL A 214 21.98 13.03 31.24
C VAL A 214 22.28 14.19 30.30
N ARG A 215 23.26 14.05 29.41
CA ARG A 215 23.56 15.06 28.37
C ARG A 215 22.37 15.24 27.42
N ALA A 216 21.81 14.15 26.90
CA ALA A 216 20.68 14.21 25.97
C ALA A 216 19.44 14.87 26.60
N TRP A 217 19.08 14.52 27.84
CA TRP A 217 17.97 15.18 28.55
C TRP A 217 18.24 16.64 28.83
N THR A 218 19.48 17.01 29.17
CA THR A 218 19.85 18.42 29.33
C THR A 218 19.63 19.19 28.02
N VAL A 219 20.05 18.63 26.87
CA VAL A 219 19.78 19.20 25.53
C VAL A 219 18.28 19.29 25.23
N ARG A 220 17.49 18.27 25.62
CA ARG A 220 16.02 18.26 25.44
C ARG A 220 15.38 19.42 26.20
N LEU A 221 15.72 19.56 27.48
CA LEU A 221 15.15 20.56 28.38
C LEU A 221 15.55 21.98 27.96
N LEU A 222 16.80 22.20 27.53
CA LEU A 222 17.21 23.47 26.93
C LEU A 222 16.45 23.77 25.63
N GLY A 223 16.26 22.76 24.78
CA GLY A 223 15.48 22.88 23.54
C GLY A 223 14.02 23.25 23.78
N ASP A 224 13.40 22.69 24.83
CA ASP A 224 12.00 22.95 25.19
C ASP A 224 11.77 24.38 25.72
N ARG A 225 12.82 25.03 26.25
CA ARG A 225 12.78 26.46 26.59
C ARG A 225 12.67 27.37 25.35
N ARG A 226 12.99 26.86 24.14
CA ARG A 226 13.04 27.59 22.85
C ARG A 226 14.01 28.79 22.83
N ARG A 227 14.85 28.94 23.86
CA ARG A 227 15.87 29.97 24.00
C ARG A 227 17.06 29.40 24.74
N THR A 228 18.23 29.96 24.49
CA THR A 228 19.48 29.63 25.18
C THR A 228 20.35 30.88 25.27
N THR A 229 21.28 30.89 26.22
CA THR A 229 22.32 31.92 26.32
C THR A 229 23.46 31.63 25.33
N PRO A 230 24.26 32.65 24.96
CA PRO A 230 25.42 32.45 24.07
C PRO A 230 26.43 31.39 24.56
N PRO A 231 26.81 31.32 25.86
CA PRO A 231 27.72 30.27 26.33
C PRO A 231 27.18 28.85 26.14
N LEU A 232 25.90 28.64 26.48
CA LEU A 232 25.24 27.36 26.27
C LEU A 232 25.09 27.02 24.77
N ALA A 233 24.81 28.01 23.91
CA ALA A 233 24.75 27.82 22.47
C ALA A 233 26.09 27.32 21.88
N GLU A 234 27.21 27.87 22.37
CA GLU A 234 28.55 27.43 21.98
C GLU A 234 28.81 26.01 22.47
N GLN A 235 28.48 25.70 23.74
CA GLN A 235 28.62 24.35 24.28
C GLN A 235 27.78 23.31 23.51
N LEU A 236 26.54 23.62 23.14
CA LEU A 236 25.71 22.75 22.31
C LEU A 236 26.34 22.49 20.94
N SER A 237 27.00 23.50 20.35
CA SER A 237 27.71 23.37 19.07
C SER A 237 28.99 22.54 19.21
N VAL A 238 29.72 22.68 20.31
CA VAL A 238 30.87 21.82 20.65
C VAL A 238 30.42 20.38 20.87
N LEU A 239 29.30 20.17 21.56
CA LEU A 239 28.72 18.85 21.81
C LEU A 239 28.31 18.19 20.49
N ALA A 240 27.61 18.92 19.61
CA ALA A 240 27.30 18.46 18.26
C ALA A 240 28.53 18.05 17.46
N ARG A 241 29.66 18.75 17.64
CA ARG A 241 30.91 18.46 16.94
C ARG A 241 31.65 17.26 17.51
N ARG A 242 31.55 16.96 18.81
CA ARG A 242 32.46 16.03 19.50
C ARG A 242 31.79 14.81 20.13
N ASP A 243 30.51 14.87 20.49
CA ASP A 243 29.85 13.81 21.25
C ASP A 243 29.76 12.50 20.45
N GLN A 244 30.14 11.39 21.09
CA GLN A 244 30.15 10.06 20.48
C GLN A 244 28.80 9.35 20.59
N SER A 245 27.90 9.81 21.46
CA SER A 245 26.56 9.26 21.61
C SER A 245 25.63 9.68 20.47
N VAL A 246 25.07 8.69 19.77
CA VAL A 246 24.01 8.92 18.78
C VAL A 246 22.73 9.44 19.43
N VAL A 247 22.47 9.10 20.70
CA VAL A 247 21.33 9.60 21.47
C VAL A 247 21.44 11.12 21.65
N VAL A 248 22.61 11.60 22.06
CA VAL A 248 22.88 13.03 22.23
C VAL A 248 22.76 13.77 20.89
N ARG A 249 23.38 13.25 19.82
CA ARG A 249 23.32 13.87 18.49
C ARG A 249 21.92 13.90 17.90
N SER A 250 21.16 12.82 18.04
CA SER A 250 19.73 12.76 17.68
C SER A 250 18.93 13.83 18.42
N GLN A 251 19.15 13.98 19.74
CA GLN A 251 18.47 14.98 20.54
C GLN A 251 18.89 16.42 20.19
N LEU A 252 20.16 16.65 19.86
CA LEU A 252 20.63 17.95 19.35
C LEU A 252 19.91 18.32 18.05
N ALA A 253 19.80 17.39 17.08
CA ALA A 253 19.06 17.60 15.84
C ALA A 253 17.57 17.92 16.11
N ALA A 254 16.92 17.18 17.03
CA ALA A 254 15.53 17.41 17.41
C ALA A 254 15.32 18.75 18.13
N SER A 255 16.24 19.16 19.01
CA SER A 255 16.20 20.44 19.72
C SER A 255 16.49 21.62 18.78
N ALA A 256 17.34 21.44 17.75
CA ALA A 256 17.66 22.46 16.76
C ALA A 256 16.42 23.06 16.09
N LYS A 257 15.42 22.22 15.78
CA LYS A 257 14.15 22.66 15.19
C LYS A 257 13.43 23.70 16.05
N ARG A 258 13.51 23.57 17.39
CA ARG A 258 12.83 24.44 18.36
C ARG A 258 13.60 25.73 18.68
N LEU A 259 14.91 25.76 18.42
CA LEU A 259 15.78 26.88 18.75
C LEU A 259 15.84 27.92 17.60
N PRO A 260 16.17 29.20 17.88
CA PRO A 260 16.37 30.21 16.84
C PRO A 260 17.51 29.85 15.88
N GLY A 261 17.46 30.28 14.62
CA GLY A 261 18.47 29.95 13.61
C GLY A 261 19.91 30.28 14.01
N ARG A 262 20.13 31.42 14.67
CA ARG A 262 21.45 31.81 15.22
C ARG A 262 22.10 30.78 16.16
N VAL A 263 21.31 29.91 16.79
CA VAL A 263 21.77 28.82 17.66
C VAL A 263 21.72 27.48 16.91
N ALA A 264 20.63 27.24 16.19
CA ALA A 264 20.39 25.98 15.51
C ALA A 264 21.38 25.72 14.37
N LEU A 265 21.73 26.73 13.57
CA LEU A 265 22.56 26.55 12.36
C LEU A 265 24.01 26.16 12.67
N PRO A 266 24.72 26.77 13.65
CA PRO A 266 26.04 26.29 14.06
C PRO A 266 26.02 24.83 14.54
N MET A 267 25.01 24.46 15.33
CA MET A 267 24.82 23.11 15.83
C MET A 267 24.53 22.10 14.70
N LEU A 268 23.62 22.43 13.79
CA LEU A 268 23.31 21.60 12.62
C LEU A 268 24.49 21.49 11.67
N SER A 269 25.25 22.57 11.45
CA SER A 269 26.49 22.56 10.69
C SER A 269 27.49 21.57 11.29
N ALA A 270 27.67 21.58 12.61
CA ALA A 270 28.55 20.64 13.29
C ALA A 270 28.08 19.19 13.16
N LEU A 271 26.77 18.92 13.24
CA LEU A 271 26.21 17.57 13.02
C LEU A 271 26.37 17.10 11.56
N LEU A 272 26.20 17.99 10.59
CA LEU A 272 26.33 17.68 9.17
C LEU A 272 27.76 17.27 8.76
N GLU A 273 28.77 17.67 9.51
CA GLU A 273 30.16 17.22 9.32
C GLU A 273 30.40 15.78 9.82
N ARG A 274 29.43 15.17 10.52
CA ARG A 274 29.58 13.87 11.18
C ARG A 274 29.09 12.72 10.31
N GLU A 275 29.90 12.30 9.35
CA GLU A 275 29.57 11.18 8.43
C GLU A 275 29.21 9.85 9.13
N LEU A 276 29.57 9.67 10.40
CA LEU A 276 29.14 8.53 11.21
C LEU A 276 27.60 8.40 11.34
N ASP A 277 26.85 9.49 11.18
CA ASP A 277 25.37 9.47 11.25
C ASP A 277 24.72 9.32 9.86
N ALA A 278 25.50 9.31 8.76
CA ALA A 278 24.95 9.31 7.41
C ALA A 278 24.05 8.10 7.10
N ARG A 279 24.31 6.96 7.78
CA ARG A 279 23.52 5.72 7.66
C ARG A 279 22.60 5.47 8.86
N ASP A 280 22.52 6.40 9.79
CA ASP A 280 21.63 6.27 10.93
C ASP A 280 20.15 6.33 10.48
N PRO A 281 19.23 5.55 11.08
CA PRO A 281 17.84 5.49 10.63
C PRO A 281 17.08 6.83 10.73
N HIS A 282 17.37 7.68 11.73
CA HIS A 282 16.59 8.90 11.97
C HIS A 282 17.41 10.19 11.88
N VAL A 283 18.70 10.20 12.28
CA VAL A 283 19.49 11.44 12.40
C VAL A 283 19.55 12.26 11.11
N PRO A 284 19.81 11.68 9.91
CA PRO A 284 19.81 12.45 8.66
C PRO A 284 18.48 13.17 8.40
N LEU A 285 17.36 12.56 8.79
CA LEU A 285 16.04 13.13 8.59
C LEU A 285 15.67 14.16 9.65
N LEU A 286 16.08 13.93 10.91
CA LEU A 286 15.95 14.93 11.99
C LEU A 286 16.71 16.22 11.64
N ILE A 287 17.94 16.08 11.12
CA ILE A 287 18.74 17.22 10.64
C ILE A 287 17.99 17.95 9.53
N TRP A 288 17.45 17.22 8.54
CA TRP A 288 16.67 17.83 7.46
C TRP A 288 15.47 18.62 7.99
N TRP A 289 14.64 18.03 8.86
CA TRP A 289 13.47 18.75 9.40
C TRP A 289 13.83 19.98 10.22
N ALA A 290 14.99 19.95 10.88
CA ALA A 290 15.51 21.12 11.56
C ALA A 290 15.96 22.20 10.56
N LEU A 291 16.73 21.84 9.53
CA LEU A 291 17.16 22.76 8.46
C LEU A 291 15.98 23.36 7.70
N GLU A 292 15.01 22.52 7.32
CA GLU A 292 13.79 22.94 6.61
C GLU A 292 13.00 23.97 7.43
N SER A 293 12.93 23.79 8.76
CA SER A 293 12.26 24.75 9.64
C SER A 293 12.93 26.13 9.67
N LYS A 294 14.21 26.23 9.25
CA LYS A 294 14.98 27.48 9.18
C LYS A 294 15.16 28.01 7.76
N ALA A 295 14.82 27.22 6.74
CA ALA A 295 15.11 27.55 5.35
C ALA A 295 14.51 28.90 4.94
N LEU A 296 13.29 29.23 5.38
CA LEU A 296 12.67 30.51 5.03
C LEU A 296 13.06 31.65 5.97
N SER A 297 13.08 31.41 7.29
CA SER A 297 13.33 32.45 8.30
C SER A 297 14.78 32.93 8.35
N ASP A 298 15.73 32.04 8.01
CA ASP A 298 17.16 32.26 8.13
C ASP A 298 17.86 31.93 6.80
N SER A 299 17.22 32.29 5.67
CA SER A 299 17.64 31.91 4.32
C SER A 299 19.04 32.39 3.96
N GLY A 300 19.40 33.61 4.38
CA GLY A 300 20.73 34.18 4.15
C GLY A 300 21.84 33.39 4.84
N GLU A 301 21.64 33.04 6.12
CA GLU A 301 22.55 32.21 6.90
C GLU A 301 22.64 30.80 6.32
N MET A 302 21.51 30.22 5.91
CA MET A 302 21.43 28.90 5.28
C MET A 302 22.21 28.85 3.97
N VAL A 303 22.02 29.84 3.08
CA VAL A 303 22.80 29.93 1.83
C VAL A 303 24.28 30.05 2.16
N ARG A 304 24.67 30.97 3.05
CA ARG A 304 26.08 31.14 3.45
C ARG A 304 26.71 29.87 4.02
N LEU A 305 25.96 29.08 4.79
CA LEU A 305 26.42 27.81 5.34
C LEU A 305 26.71 26.77 4.25
N PHE A 306 25.86 26.70 3.23
CA PHE A 306 25.92 25.68 2.20
C PHE A 306 26.63 26.10 0.90
N THR A 307 27.13 27.34 0.83
CA THR A 307 28.04 27.79 -0.24
C THR A 307 29.51 27.78 0.17
N GLN A 308 29.85 27.34 1.40
CA GLN A 308 31.24 27.29 1.84
C GLN A 308 32.06 26.25 1.06
N PRO A 309 33.36 26.50 0.79
CA PRO A 309 34.24 25.50 0.21
C PRO A 309 34.21 24.19 1.01
N GLY A 310 34.14 23.06 0.31
CA GLY A 310 34.09 21.73 0.94
C GLY A 310 32.69 21.23 1.32
N THR A 311 31.63 22.04 1.20
CA THR A 311 30.24 21.62 1.52
C THR A 311 29.80 20.37 0.75
N TRP A 312 30.27 20.19 -0.49
CA TRP A 312 29.89 19.08 -1.35
C TRP A 312 30.66 17.77 -1.10
N ALA A 313 31.67 17.79 -0.21
CA ALA A 313 32.45 16.59 0.11
C ALA A 313 31.71 15.65 1.09
N PRO A 314 31.16 16.12 2.24
CA PRO A 314 30.34 15.28 3.12
C PRO A 314 29.01 14.91 2.45
N SER A 315 28.61 13.64 2.56
CA SER A 315 27.40 13.11 1.95
C SER A 315 26.15 13.78 2.51
N MET A 316 26.08 13.95 3.83
CA MET A 316 24.93 14.58 4.47
C MET A 316 24.78 16.04 4.08
N LYS A 317 25.88 16.79 3.96
CA LYS A 317 25.82 18.19 3.50
C LYS A 317 25.33 18.24 2.06
N ARG A 318 25.95 17.50 1.16
CA ARG A 318 25.57 17.42 -0.26
C ARG A 318 24.08 17.11 -0.42
N ASP A 319 23.58 16.09 0.27
CA ASP A 319 22.19 15.64 0.12
C ASP A 319 21.21 16.71 0.64
N ASN A 320 21.56 17.42 1.73
CA ASN A 320 20.76 18.53 2.23
C ASN A 320 20.82 19.77 1.32
N VAL A 321 21.95 20.07 0.66
CA VAL A 321 22.03 21.14 -0.36
C VAL A 321 21.01 20.89 -1.46
N LEU A 322 20.94 19.67 -1.99
CA LEU A 322 20.00 19.31 -3.05
C LEU A 322 18.53 19.49 -2.60
N ARG A 323 18.21 19.09 -1.37
CA ARG A 323 16.87 19.30 -0.79
C ARG A 323 16.55 20.79 -0.61
N LEU A 324 17.53 21.61 -0.20
CA LEU A 324 17.36 23.06 -0.08
C LEU A 324 17.15 23.74 -1.44
N ILE A 325 17.92 23.36 -2.46
CA ILE A 325 17.74 23.85 -3.83
C ILE A 325 16.30 23.60 -4.30
N ARG A 326 15.80 22.37 -4.12
CA ARG A 326 14.41 22.02 -4.43
C ARG A 326 13.41 22.84 -3.60
N ARG A 327 13.62 22.93 -2.28
CA ARG A 327 12.72 23.65 -1.36
C ARG A 327 12.61 25.13 -1.69
N TYR A 328 13.71 25.78 -2.03
CA TYR A 328 13.75 27.19 -2.40
C TYR A 328 13.14 27.45 -3.78
N ALA A 329 13.38 26.58 -4.76
CA ALA A 329 12.75 26.66 -6.07
C ALA A 329 11.22 26.46 -5.98
N ALA A 330 10.75 25.56 -5.12
CA ALA A 330 9.33 25.30 -4.90
C ALA A 330 8.59 26.42 -4.15
N GLU A 331 9.32 27.28 -3.43
CA GLU A 331 8.71 28.42 -2.72
C GLU A 331 8.04 29.41 -3.69
N GLY A 332 8.55 29.51 -4.93
CA GLY A 332 7.94 30.34 -5.97
C GLY A 332 8.06 31.85 -5.74
N THR A 333 9.07 32.30 -4.99
CA THR A 333 9.35 33.72 -4.71
C THR A 333 10.72 34.13 -5.24
N ALA A 334 10.92 35.41 -5.54
CA ALA A 334 12.21 35.94 -5.98
C ALA A 334 13.36 35.57 -5.03
N ALA A 335 13.16 35.77 -3.72
CA ALA A 335 14.15 35.41 -2.70
C ALA A 335 14.47 33.90 -2.70
N GLY A 336 13.46 33.03 -2.92
CA GLY A 336 13.67 31.59 -3.07
C GLY A 336 14.49 31.26 -4.31
N TYR A 337 14.18 31.87 -5.46
CA TYR A 337 14.94 31.65 -6.69
C TYR A 337 16.40 32.12 -6.57
N ASP A 338 16.65 33.26 -5.93
CA ASP A 338 18.00 33.76 -5.68
C ASP A 338 18.79 32.81 -4.76
N ALA A 339 18.17 32.33 -3.67
CA ALA A 339 18.79 31.34 -2.79
C ALA A 339 19.10 30.02 -3.52
N ALA A 340 18.17 29.52 -4.33
CA ALA A 340 18.37 28.31 -5.13
C ALA A 340 19.50 28.46 -6.14
N LEU A 341 19.63 29.64 -6.78
CA LEU A 341 20.70 29.94 -7.71
C LEU A 341 22.08 29.95 -7.04
N GLU A 342 22.21 30.61 -5.88
CA GLU A 342 23.49 30.70 -5.16
C GLU A 342 23.97 29.31 -4.73
N LEU A 343 23.06 28.46 -4.22
CA LEU A 343 23.39 27.07 -3.92
C LEU A 343 23.76 26.26 -5.17
N ALA A 344 23.04 26.46 -6.28
CA ALA A 344 23.33 25.77 -7.53
C ALA A 344 24.69 26.18 -8.15
N ARG A 345 25.11 27.44 -7.98
CA ARG A 345 26.42 27.93 -8.43
C ARG A 345 27.58 27.37 -7.61
N ALA A 346 27.34 27.08 -6.33
CA ALA A 346 28.33 26.45 -5.47
C ALA A 346 28.53 24.95 -5.80
N ALA A 347 27.67 24.34 -6.62
CA ALA A 347 27.78 22.94 -7.00
C ALA A 347 28.99 22.69 -7.91
N PRO A 348 29.84 21.69 -7.61
CA PRO A 348 30.92 21.29 -8.51
C PRO A 348 30.36 20.64 -9.77
N ALA A 349 31.15 20.63 -10.84
CA ALA A 349 30.73 20.09 -12.14
C ALA A 349 30.23 18.63 -12.08
N SER A 350 30.80 17.82 -11.18
CA SER A 350 30.39 16.42 -10.95
C SER A 350 28.95 16.27 -10.43
N HIS A 351 28.40 17.30 -9.78
CA HIS A 351 27.06 17.29 -9.19
C HIS A 351 26.06 18.21 -9.92
N LEU A 352 26.43 18.67 -11.13
CA LEU A 352 25.57 19.54 -11.92
C LEU A 352 24.25 18.87 -12.30
N GLU A 353 24.25 17.60 -12.73
CA GLU A 353 23.01 16.90 -13.13
C GLU A 353 22.06 16.64 -11.95
N THR A 354 22.59 16.32 -10.77
CA THR A 354 21.77 16.18 -9.55
C THR A 354 21.19 17.52 -9.11
N THR A 355 21.95 18.60 -9.29
CA THR A 355 21.50 19.97 -9.03
C THR A 355 20.39 20.40 -9.99
N VAL A 356 20.54 20.10 -11.28
CA VAL A 356 19.52 20.33 -12.31
C VAL A 356 18.22 19.59 -11.96
N ARG A 357 18.30 18.32 -11.57
CA ARG A 357 17.13 17.53 -11.13
C ARG A 357 16.44 18.13 -9.91
N ALA A 358 17.21 18.57 -8.91
CA ALA A 358 16.65 19.23 -7.72
C ALA A 358 15.92 20.53 -8.05
N LEU A 359 16.51 21.39 -8.89
CA LEU A 359 15.87 22.62 -9.37
C LEU A 359 14.60 22.33 -10.15
N ASP A 360 14.66 21.38 -11.07
CA ASP A 360 13.53 21.03 -11.93
C ASP A 360 12.35 20.49 -11.11
N GLN A 361 12.62 19.60 -10.15
CA GLN A 361 11.60 19.10 -9.25
C GLN A 361 11.00 20.22 -8.39
N GLY A 362 11.83 21.12 -7.85
CA GLY A 362 11.31 22.26 -7.09
C GLY A 362 10.44 23.19 -7.94
N LEU A 363 10.88 23.47 -9.17
CA LEU A 363 10.10 24.24 -10.13
C LEU A 363 8.80 23.53 -10.56
N ALA A 364 8.76 22.20 -10.62
CA ALA A 364 7.53 21.46 -10.90
C ALA A 364 6.52 21.54 -9.74
N GLU A 365 7.01 21.67 -8.51
CA GLU A 365 6.19 21.70 -7.29
C GLU A 365 5.69 23.11 -6.92
N ARG A 366 6.17 24.16 -7.61
CA ARG A 366 5.72 25.52 -7.40
C ARG A 366 4.23 25.64 -7.72
N GLY A 367 3.49 26.35 -6.87
CA GLY A 367 2.06 26.57 -7.07
C GLY A 367 1.17 25.37 -6.78
N ALA A 368 1.70 24.24 -6.28
CA ALA A 368 0.86 23.20 -5.70
C ALA A 368 0.21 23.70 -4.39
N THR A 369 -1.12 23.64 -4.27
CA THR A 369 -1.82 23.89 -3.00
C THR A 369 -1.54 22.75 -2.03
N LEU A 370 -1.32 23.11 -0.76
CA LEU A 370 -1.21 22.17 0.35
C LEU A 370 -2.61 21.67 0.72
N SER A 371 -3.26 20.90 -0.14
CA SER A 371 -4.42 20.09 0.28
C SER A 371 -3.88 18.81 0.93
N GLY A 372 -3.87 18.75 2.27
CA GLY A 372 -3.90 17.47 2.99
C GLY A 372 -2.72 17.05 3.85
N LEU A 373 -1.82 17.92 4.33
CA LEU A 373 -0.97 17.61 5.51
C LEU A 373 -0.70 18.89 6.32
N GLY A 374 -1.76 19.41 6.95
CA GLY A 374 -1.59 20.17 8.18
C GLY A 374 -1.34 19.20 9.34
N GLN A 375 -0.56 19.60 10.34
CA GLN A 375 -0.65 19.00 11.68
C GLN A 375 -1.99 19.45 12.34
N GLY A 376 -3.11 19.23 11.65
CA GLY A 376 -4.46 19.53 12.09
C GLY A 376 -5.11 18.24 12.61
N GLY A 377 -5.82 18.35 13.73
CA GLY A 377 -6.44 17.20 14.39
C GLY A 377 -7.42 16.47 13.47
N LEU A 378 -7.65 15.21 13.81
CA LEU A 378 -8.55 14.21 13.21
C LEU A 378 -10.01 14.69 12.91
N PHE A 379 -10.34 15.96 13.17
CA PHE A 379 -11.69 16.52 13.16
C PHE A 379 -11.91 17.68 12.16
N GLU A 380 -10.88 18.24 11.52
CA GLU A 380 -11.08 19.33 10.54
C GLU A 380 -11.57 18.83 9.17
N GLU A 381 -11.17 17.62 8.73
CA GLU A 381 -11.53 17.07 7.41
C GLU A 381 -12.97 16.51 7.36
N VAL A 382 -13.59 16.23 8.50
CA VAL A 382 -14.96 15.68 8.54
C VAL A 382 -16.03 16.75 8.25
N ALA A 383 -15.67 18.04 8.27
CA ALA A 383 -16.64 19.14 8.20
C ALA A 383 -16.76 19.84 6.82
N ALA A 384 -15.96 19.52 5.80
CA ALA A 384 -15.95 20.31 4.56
C ALA A 384 -16.06 19.52 3.24
N VAL A 385 -17.32 19.44 2.78
CA VAL A 385 -17.80 19.62 1.39
C VAL A 385 -17.74 18.45 0.39
N LYS A 386 -18.96 18.06 -0.02
CA LYS A 386 -19.32 17.44 -1.31
C LYS A 386 -18.93 18.35 -2.48
N GLY A 387 -18.06 17.87 -3.37
CA GLY A 387 -17.73 18.47 -4.65
C GLY A 387 -16.68 17.61 -5.36
N ASP A 388 -16.55 17.75 -6.68
CA ASP A 388 -15.51 17.09 -7.50
C ASP A 388 -14.13 17.14 -6.82
N PRO A 389 -13.17 16.25 -7.15
CA PRO A 389 -11.80 16.38 -6.66
C PRO A 389 -11.21 17.70 -7.17
N VAL A 390 -11.40 18.76 -6.39
CA VAL A 390 -10.83 20.07 -6.61
C VAL A 390 -9.34 19.90 -6.33
N PHE A 391 -8.54 19.79 -7.38
CA PHE A 391 -7.17 20.28 -7.30
C PHE A 391 -7.28 21.68 -6.68
N GLY A 392 -6.80 21.86 -5.44
CA GLY A 392 -6.91 23.14 -4.77
C GLY A 392 -6.44 24.28 -5.68
N PRO A 393 -6.90 25.52 -5.48
CA PRO A 393 -6.44 26.65 -6.29
C PRO A 393 -4.91 26.69 -6.26
N ARG A 394 -4.24 26.70 -7.41
CA ARG A 394 -2.78 26.73 -7.46
C ARG A 394 -2.29 27.96 -6.69
N ARG A 395 -1.31 27.80 -5.79
CA ARG A 395 -0.68 28.94 -5.11
C ARG A 395 -0.05 29.86 -6.18
N PRO A 396 -0.31 31.18 -6.17
CA PRO A 396 0.36 32.08 -7.09
C PRO A 396 1.88 32.04 -6.86
N PHE A 397 2.66 32.05 -7.92
CA PHE A 397 4.12 32.09 -7.88
C PHE A 397 4.66 33.21 -8.76
N GLN A 398 5.81 33.76 -8.41
CA GLN A 398 6.49 34.79 -9.19
C GLN A 398 7.22 34.16 -10.38
N GLU A 399 7.35 34.92 -11.47
CA GLU A 399 8.19 34.52 -12.59
C GLU A 399 9.64 34.33 -12.15
N ILE A 400 10.36 33.46 -12.86
CA ILE A 400 11.74 33.15 -12.52
C ILE A 400 12.63 34.35 -12.82
N ALA A 401 13.37 34.80 -11.79
CA ALA A 401 14.27 35.93 -11.88
C ALA A 401 15.31 35.77 -13.02
N SER A 402 15.67 36.90 -13.63
CA SER A 402 16.61 36.95 -14.76
C SER A 402 17.95 36.23 -14.51
N PRO A 403 18.60 36.32 -13.32
CA PRO A 403 19.84 35.60 -13.05
C PRO A 403 19.70 34.07 -13.12
N LEU A 404 18.67 33.50 -12.48
CA LEU A 404 18.45 32.05 -12.47
C LEU A 404 18.07 31.57 -13.87
N ARG A 405 17.20 32.30 -14.58
CA ARG A 405 16.83 32.00 -15.97
C ARG A 405 18.05 31.98 -16.89
N ARG A 406 18.99 32.94 -16.75
CA ARG A 406 20.26 32.94 -17.51
C ARG A 406 21.15 31.75 -17.18
N TRP A 407 21.25 31.36 -15.91
CA TRP A 407 22.03 30.20 -15.50
C TRP A 407 21.44 28.90 -16.07
N ILE A 408 20.12 28.74 -16.03
CA ILE A 408 19.43 27.59 -16.61
C ILE A 408 19.66 27.54 -18.12
N ARG A 409 19.52 28.68 -18.82
CA ARG A 409 19.81 28.78 -20.26
C ARG A 409 21.22 28.33 -20.59
N LYS A 410 22.23 28.88 -19.90
CA LYS A 410 23.64 28.50 -20.11
C LYS A 410 23.86 27.00 -19.88
N THR A 411 23.26 26.44 -18.83
CA THR A 411 23.39 25.02 -18.48
C THR A 411 22.75 24.12 -19.54
N TRP A 412 21.58 24.48 -20.05
CA TRP A 412 20.92 23.76 -21.13
C TRP A 412 21.71 23.85 -22.45
N THR A 413 22.15 25.04 -22.87
CA THR A 413 22.92 25.22 -24.12
C THR A 413 24.21 24.40 -24.15
N ALA A 414 24.83 24.13 -23.01
CA ALA A 414 26.02 23.27 -22.94
C ALA A 414 25.74 21.79 -23.28
N ARG A 415 24.52 21.29 -23.03
CA ARG A 415 24.07 19.92 -23.34
C ARG A 415 22.56 19.91 -23.68
N PRO A 416 22.16 20.42 -24.86
CA PRO A 416 20.74 20.54 -25.22
C PRO A 416 20.06 19.17 -25.36
N GLN A 417 20.84 18.11 -25.60
CA GLN A 417 20.33 16.75 -25.67
C GLN A 417 19.99 16.14 -24.29
N SER A 418 20.36 16.75 -23.16
CA SER A 418 19.97 16.22 -21.84
C SER A 418 18.49 16.47 -21.55
N LEU A 419 17.74 15.40 -21.24
CA LEU A 419 16.32 15.49 -20.90
C LEU A 419 16.07 16.29 -19.62
N ASP A 420 16.85 16.06 -18.57
CA ASP A 420 16.72 16.79 -17.30
C ASP A 420 16.95 18.30 -17.48
N ARG A 421 17.97 18.68 -18.28
CA ARG A 421 18.27 20.09 -18.56
C ARG A 421 17.20 20.72 -19.44
N THR A 422 16.67 19.98 -20.41
CA THR A 422 15.57 20.44 -21.27
C THR A 422 14.31 20.66 -20.45
N ARG A 423 13.94 19.70 -19.59
CA ARG A 423 12.80 19.81 -18.68
C ARG A 423 12.91 21.04 -17.79
N LEU A 424 14.07 21.24 -17.17
CA LEU A 424 14.34 22.43 -16.36
C LEU A 424 14.19 23.73 -17.16
N ALA A 425 14.81 23.80 -18.34
CA ALA A 425 14.82 24.99 -19.19
C ALA A 425 13.42 25.37 -19.67
N VAL A 426 12.62 24.39 -20.08
CA VAL A 426 11.24 24.63 -20.52
C VAL A 426 10.37 25.07 -19.34
N ARG A 427 10.46 24.42 -18.18
CA ARG A 427 9.76 24.86 -16.96
C ARG A 427 10.17 26.27 -16.52
N ALA A 428 11.39 26.69 -16.87
CA ALA A 428 11.89 28.04 -16.62
C ALA A 428 11.51 29.08 -17.68
N GLY A 429 10.67 28.71 -18.67
CA GLY A 429 10.19 29.60 -19.70
C GLY A 429 11.27 29.99 -20.72
N ILE A 430 12.19 29.08 -21.06
CA ILE A 430 13.20 29.32 -22.09
C ILE A 430 12.64 28.85 -23.43
N ASP A 431 12.26 29.80 -24.29
CA ASP A 431 11.57 29.52 -25.56
C ASP A 431 12.44 28.76 -26.56
N GLU A 432 13.77 28.94 -26.51
CA GLU A 432 14.69 28.16 -27.33
C GLU A 432 14.65 26.66 -26.99
N ALA A 433 14.54 26.34 -25.69
CA ALA A 433 14.44 24.95 -25.22
C ALA A 433 13.06 24.35 -25.54
N TYR A 434 12.01 25.17 -25.47
CA TYR A 434 10.68 24.74 -25.87
C TYR A 434 10.62 24.42 -27.37
N ARG A 435 11.16 25.28 -28.24
CA ARG A 435 11.27 25.01 -29.67
C ARG A 435 12.09 23.75 -29.97
N ALA A 436 13.21 23.56 -29.29
CA ALA A 436 14.01 22.34 -29.42
C ALA A 436 13.25 21.07 -28.98
N THR A 437 12.36 21.18 -27.99
CA THR A 437 11.47 20.08 -27.57
C THR A 437 10.49 19.69 -28.68
N LEU A 438 9.93 20.68 -29.39
CA LEU A 438 9.06 20.43 -30.54
C LEU A 438 9.83 19.82 -31.71
N SER A 439 10.98 20.40 -32.08
CA SER A 439 11.82 19.88 -33.17
C SER A 439 12.31 18.45 -32.90
N GLY A 440 12.72 18.13 -31.67
CA GLY A 440 13.14 16.78 -31.29
C GLY A 440 12.02 15.74 -31.35
N LEU A 441 10.75 16.14 -31.34
CA LEU A 441 9.66 15.21 -31.66
C LEU A 441 9.61 14.93 -33.16
N GLU A 442 9.89 15.91 -34.01
CA GLU A 442 9.77 15.78 -35.48
C GLU A 442 10.98 15.08 -36.12
N GLU A 443 12.14 15.07 -35.47
CA GLU A 443 13.36 14.41 -35.93
C GLU A 443 13.18 12.89 -36.10
N SER A 444 13.50 12.33 -37.27
CA SER A 444 13.24 10.93 -37.60
C SER A 444 14.11 9.92 -36.83
N ASP A 445 15.28 10.33 -36.34
CA ASP A 445 16.26 9.51 -35.62
C ASP A 445 16.07 9.54 -34.08
N THR A 446 15.09 10.31 -33.58
CA THR A 446 14.83 10.38 -32.14
C THR A 446 14.27 9.07 -31.58
N HIS A 447 14.98 8.50 -30.61
CA HIS A 447 14.62 7.27 -29.88
C HIS A 447 13.26 7.37 -29.18
N GLU A 448 12.52 6.27 -29.11
CA GLU A 448 11.14 6.21 -28.63
C GLU A 448 10.98 6.66 -27.17
N ASP A 449 11.84 6.19 -26.26
CA ASP A 449 11.86 6.63 -24.85
C ASP A 449 12.03 8.14 -24.70
N ARG A 450 12.83 8.74 -25.59
CA ARG A 450 13.04 10.19 -25.62
C ARG A 450 11.76 10.89 -26.06
N ARG A 451 11.05 10.39 -27.08
CA ARG A 451 9.75 10.95 -27.51
C ARG A 451 8.72 10.91 -26.38
N VAL A 452 8.63 9.79 -25.66
CA VAL A 452 7.71 9.65 -24.52
C VAL A 452 8.02 10.70 -23.44
N ALA A 453 9.29 10.88 -23.09
CA ALA A 453 9.68 11.88 -22.10
C ALA A 453 9.39 13.33 -22.53
N LEU A 454 9.57 13.65 -23.81
CA LEU A 454 9.22 14.97 -24.36
C LEU A 454 7.69 15.20 -24.36
N LEU A 455 6.90 14.17 -24.69
CA LEU A 455 5.43 14.23 -24.63
C LEU A 455 4.94 14.42 -23.19
N ASP A 456 5.49 13.70 -22.21
CA ASP A 456 5.14 13.89 -20.80
C ASP A 456 5.46 15.33 -20.33
N LEU A 457 6.58 15.90 -20.79
CA LEU A 457 6.91 17.31 -20.52
C LEU A 457 5.89 18.28 -21.14
N LEU A 458 5.48 18.07 -22.39
CA LEU A 458 4.46 18.90 -23.04
C LEU A 458 3.09 18.80 -22.35
N ARG A 459 2.72 17.59 -21.89
CA ARG A 459 1.51 17.37 -21.09
C ARG A 459 1.51 18.20 -19.82
N ASP A 460 2.65 18.27 -19.13
CA ASP A 460 2.75 19.02 -17.88
C ASP A 460 2.63 20.54 -18.08
N LEU A 461 3.13 21.05 -19.21
CA LEU A 461 3.14 22.48 -19.54
C LEU A 461 1.79 22.99 -20.01
N GLY A 462 1.08 22.20 -20.83
CA GLY A 462 -0.25 22.56 -21.34
C GLY A 462 -0.28 23.82 -22.21
N ARG A 463 0.75 24.07 -23.04
CA ARG A 463 0.73 25.16 -24.04
C ARG A 463 0.19 24.67 -25.39
N SER A 464 -0.75 25.38 -25.99
CA SER A 464 -1.46 24.95 -27.21
C SER A 464 -0.60 24.95 -28.48
N ASP A 465 0.53 25.65 -28.49
CA ASP A 465 1.45 25.70 -29.63
C ASP A 465 2.18 24.38 -29.91
N CYS A 466 2.08 23.37 -29.02
CA CYS A 466 2.59 22.03 -29.28
C CYS A 466 1.67 21.14 -30.14
N ILE A 467 0.40 21.53 -30.33
CA ILE A 467 -0.63 20.68 -30.94
C ILE A 467 -0.16 20.09 -32.28
N ARG A 468 0.37 20.93 -33.18
CA ARG A 468 0.83 20.51 -34.51
C ARG A 468 1.94 19.45 -34.44
N ALA A 469 2.96 19.69 -33.62
CA ALA A 469 4.09 18.77 -33.47
C ALA A 469 3.65 17.43 -32.84
N VAL A 470 2.71 17.48 -31.88
CA VAL A 470 2.15 16.28 -31.23
C VAL A 470 1.27 15.48 -32.20
N LEU A 471 0.47 16.15 -33.04
CA LEU A 471 -0.33 15.50 -34.08
C LEU A 471 0.53 14.78 -35.12
N ALA A 472 1.72 15.30 -35.44
CA ALA A 472 2.67 14.66 -36.35
C ALA A 472 3.23 13.33 -35.81
N GLN A 473 3.27 13.14 -34.48
CA GLN A 473 3.73 11.89 -33.84
C GLN A 473 2.75 10.73 -33.97
N ARG A 474 1.58 10.98 -34.54
CA ARG A 474 0.45 10.06 -34.54
C ARG A 474 0.35 9.20 -35.81
N ASP A 475 1.31 9.32 -36.72
CA ASP A 475 1.31 8.53 -37.94
C ASP A 475 1.32 7.02 -37.63
N LEU A 476 0.61 6.23 -38.44
CA LEU A 476 0.30 4.81 -38.21
C LEU A 476 1.56 3.93 -38.11
N GLN A 477 2.72 4.45 -38.51
CA GLN A 477 4.03 3.78 -38.41
C GLN A 477 4.80 4.02 -37.09
N SER A 478 4.32 4.89 -36.21
CA SER A 478 4.98 5.19 -34.92
C SER A 478 4.70 4.11 -33.85
N ASN A 479 5.49 4.02 -32.78
CA ASN A 479 5.28 3.05 -31.68
C ASN A 479 3.95 3.30 -30.92
N PRO A 480 3.17 2.25 -30.56
CA PRO A 480 1.93 2.37 -29.78
C PRO A 480 2.06 3.20 -28.49
N THR A 481 3.18 3.10 -27.78
CA THR A 481 3.45 3.85 -26.54
C THR A 481 3.53 5.35 -26.79
N VAL A 482 4.19 5.76 -27.88
CA VAL A 482 4.32 7.16 -28.29
C VAL A 482 2.95 7.72 -28.68
N ARG A 483 2.15 6.95 -29.44
CA ARG A 483 0.78 7.35 -29.83
C ARG A 483 -0.13 7.56 -28.63
N LEU A 484 -0.14 6.63 -27.68
CA LEU A 484 -0.95 6.73 -26.46
C LEU A 484 -0.54 7.94 -25.60
N ARG A 485 0.75 8.27 -25.53
CA ARG A 485 1.25 9.45 -24.82
C ARG A 485 0.94 10.75 -25.55
N ALA A 486 0.97 10.76 -26.88
CA ALA A 486 0.53 11.91 -27.67
C ALA A 486 -0.96 12.22 -27.42
N LEU A 487 -1.80 11.18 -27.31
CA LEU A 487 -3.21 11.35 -26.92
C LEU A 487 -3.37 11.92 -25.51
N ASP A 488 -2.52 11.56 -24.54
CA ASP A 488 -2.53 12.18 -23.19
C ASP A 488 -2.27 13.70 -23.24
N VAL A 489 -1.40 14.14 -24.15
CA VAL A 489 -1.10 15.56 -24.36
C VAL A 489 -2.30 16.27 -24.99
N LEU A 490 -2.84 15.71 -26.08
CA LEU A 490 -3.96 16.29 -26.83
C LEU A 490 -5.26 16.37 -26.01
N ALA A 491 -5.46 15.43 -25.08
CA ALA A 491 -6.59 15.43 -24.15
C ALA A 491 -6.70 16.73 -23.33
N ARG A 492 -5.61 17.50 -23.18
CA ARG A 492 -5.59 18.77 -22.45
C ARG A 492 -6.09 19.98 -23.24
N PHE A 493 -6.19 19.88 -24.56
CA PHE A 493 -6.45 21.03 -25.44
C PHE A 493 -7.78 20.91 -26.16
N GLU A 494 -8.63 21.91 -25.99
CA GLU A 494 -9.83 22.11 -26.80
C GLU A 494 -9.47 22.89 -28.07
N SER A 495 -9.40 22.20 -29.21
CA SER A 495 -9.00 22.76 -30.51
C SER A 495 -9.72 22.02 -31.64
N ASP A 496 -10.25 22.77 -32.61
CA ASP A 496 -10.95 22.22 -33.78
C ASP A 496 -10.03 21.33 -34.61
N GLU A 497 -8.76 21.71 -34.78
CA GLU A 497 -7.74 20.93 -35.50
C GLU A 497 -7.52 19.56 -34.83
N VAL A 498 -7.43 19.53 -33.51
CA VAL A 498 -7.29 18.27 -32.74
C VAL A 498 -8.53 17.41 -32.96
N SER A 499 -9.69 18.02 -32.85
CA SER A 499 -10.99 17.35 -32.94
C SER A 499 -11.19 16.72 -34.31
N GLU A 500 -10.98 17.48 -35.38
CA GLU A 500 -11.07 17.01 -36.76
C GLU A 500 -10.08 15.87 -37.03
N ARG A 501 -8.82 16.01 -36.60
CA ARG A 501 -7.80 14.98 -36.79
C ARG A 501 -8.14 13.70 -36.04
N LEU A 502 -8.66 13.81 -34.81
CA LEU A 502 -9.11 12.67 -34.01
C LEU A 502 -10.31 11.97 -34.65
N LEU A 503 -11.31 12.72 -35.12
CA LEU A 503 -12.47 12.18 -35.83
C LEU A 503 -12.05 11.43 -37.11
N ASN A 504 -11.28 12.05 -38.00
CA ASN A 504 -10.90 11.47 -39.30
C ASN A 504 -10.11 10.16 -39.18
N SER A 505 -9.27 10.07 -38.17
CA SER A 505 -8.43 8.90 -37.90
C SER A 505 -9.11 7.77 -37.13
N TYR A 506 -10.24 8.05 -36.47
CA TYR A 506 -10.91 7.11 -35.58
C TYR A 506 -11.21 5.74 -36.21
N PRO A 507 -11.63 5.65 -37.49
CA PRO A 507 -11.89 4.36 -38.14
C PRO A 507 -10.66 3.48 -38.33
N GLN A 508 -9.45 4.06 -38.33
CA GLN A 508 -8.22 3.40 -38.79
C GLN A 508 -7.29 2.95 -37.64
N VAL A 509 -7.65 3.23 -36.38
CA VAL A 509 -6.80 2.96 -35.22
C VAL A 509 -7.24 1.72 -34.44
N LEU A 510 -6.30 1.13 -33.67
CA LEU A 510 -6.51 -0.07 -32.86
C LEU A 510 -7.40 0.19 -31.63
N SER A 511 -7.99 -0.87 -31.05
CA SER A 511 -8.99 -0.79 -29.98
C SER A 511 -8.56 0.04 -28.76
N ALA A 512 -7.31 -0.09 -28.29
CA ALA A 512 -6.80 0.67 -27.14
C ALA A 512 -6.69 2.18 -27.42
N GLU A 513 -6.44 2.56 -28.67
CA GLU A 513 -6.41 3.98 -29.07
C GLU A 513 -7.82 4.51 -29.32
N LYS A 514 -8.72 3.71 -29.89
CA LYS A 514 -10.13 4.07 -30.03
C LYS A 514 -10.76 4.43 -28.69
N GLU A 515 -10.51 3.65 -27.64
CA GLU A 515 -11.02 3.92 -26.30
C GLU A 515 -10.58 5.31 -25.80
N LYS A 516 -9.30 5.63 -25.97
CA LYS A 516 -8.74 6.91 -25.51
C LYS A 516 -9.21 8.09 -26.33
N ILE A 517 -9.25 7.97 -27.65
CA ILE A 517 -9.77 9.01 -28.57
C ILE A 517 -11.24 9.27 -28.29
N ARG A 518 -12.03 8.21 -28.12
CA ARG A 518 -13.44 8.30 -27.77
C ARG A 518 -13.63 9.04 -26.45
N GLY A 519 -12.86 8.67 -25.41
CA GLY A 519 -12.89 9.36 -24.13
C GLY A 519 -12.61 10.86 -24.26
N ILE A 520 -11.63 11.25 -25.09
CA ILE A 520 -11.33 12.67 -25.38
C ILE A 520 -12.51 13.35 -26.10
N LEU A 521 -12.98 12.77 -27.20
CA LEU A 521 -14.03 13.37 -28.05
C LEU A 521 -15.39 13.46 -27.32
N LEU A 522 -15.72 12.49 -26.47
CA LEU A 522 -16.98 12.49 -25.73
C LEU A 522 -16.91 13.26 -24.40
N SER A 523 -15.71 13.71 -23.98
CA SER A 523 -15.54 14.54 -22.78
C SER A 523 -15.87 16.03 -22.98
N ARG A 524 -16.15 16.46 -24.23
CA ARG A 524 -16.40 17.87 -24.56
C ARG A 524 -17.63 18.02 -25.45
N ARG A 525 -18.40 19.08 -25.20
CA ARG A 525 -19.68 19.33 -25.87
C ARG A 525 -19.56 19.43 -27.39
N SER A 526 -18.66 20.27 -27.91
CA SER A 526 -18.49 20.51 -29.36
C SER A 526 -18.10 19.23 -30.12
N THR A 527 -17.18 18.45 -29.58
CA THR A 527 -16.66 17.24 -30.21
C THR A 527 -17.57 16.03 -30.04
N ALA A 528 -18.33 15.98 -28.94
CA ALA A 528 -19.32 14.94 -28.73
C ALA A 528 -20.42 15.02 -29.80
N GLY A 529 -20.92 16.22 -30.12
CA GLY A 529 -21.88 16.40 -31.20
C GLY A 529 -21.39 15.85 -32.54
N ALA A 530 -20.20 16.29 -32.99
CA ALA A 530 -19.61 15.83 -34.25
C ALA A 530 -19.33 14.31 -34.29
N PHE A 531 -18.88 13.73 -33.17
CA PHE A 531 -18.69 12.28 -33.07
C PHE A 531 -20.03 11.53 -33.20
N LEU A 532 -21.07 12.02 -32.54
CA LEU A 532 -22.41 11.43 -32.60
C LEU A 532 -23.09 11.63 -33.96
N GLU A 533 -22.85 12.75 -34.64
CA GLU A 533 -23.29 12.94 -36.03
C GLU A 533 -22.59 11.98 -36.98
N ALA A 534 -21.31 11.69 -36.78
CA ALA A 534 -20.60 10.66 -37.54
C ALA A 534 -21.15 9.25 -37.25
N VAL A 535 -21.69 9.00 -36.05
CA VAL A 535 -22.46 7.78 -35.75
C VAL A 535 -23.80 7.78 -36.51
N GLU A 536 -24.53 8.90 -36.53
CA GLU A 536 -25.79 9.06 -37.29
C GLU A 536 -25.59 8.84 -38.80
N GLN A 537 -24.47 9.33 -39.34
CA GLN A 537 -24.11 9.15 -40.75
C GLN A 537 -23.58 7.73 -41.07
N GLY A 538 -23.45 6.86 -40.07
CA GLY A 538 -22.93 5.50 -40.23
C GLY A 538 -21.42 5.41 -40.48
N VAL A 539 -20.69 6.52 -40.28
CA VAL A 539 -19.24 6.58 -40.41
C VAL A 539 -18.56 5.89 -39.22
N PHE A 540 -19.12 6.04 -38.01
CA PHE A 540 -18.64 5.36 -36.80
C PHE A 540 -19.68 4.35 -36.27
N PRO A 541 -19.27 3.17 -35.80
CA PRO A 541 -20.20 2.21 -35.22
C PRO A 541 -20.82 2.73 -33.92
N ALA A 542 -22.14 2.66 -33.78
CA ALA A 542 -22.80 3.01 -32.51
C ALA A 542 -22.35 2.12 -31.33
N ALA A 543 -21.90 0.89 -31.61
CA ALA A 543 -21.33 -0.03 -30.63
C ALA A 543 -19.99 0.42 -30.04
N ASP A 544 -19.30 1.36 -30.71
CA ASP A 544 -18.05 1.90 -30.19
C ASP A 544 -18.28 2.83 -28.99
N VAL A 545 -19.50 3.34 -28.76
CA VAL A 545 -19.84 4.22 -27.63
C VAL A 545 -20.20 3.41 -26.38
N ALA A 546 -19.37 3.48 -25.34
CA ALA A 546 -19.60 2.72 -24.10
C ALA A 546 -20.67 3.37 -23.21
N VAL A 547 -21.34 2.57 -22.38
CA VAL A 547 -22.37 3.03 -21.43
C VAL A 547 -21.81 4.08 -20.45
N THR A 548 -20.54 3.98 -20.08
CA THR A 548 -19.86 4.98 -19.24
C THR A 548 -19.75 6.32 -19.94
N ASP A 549 -19.49 6.33 -21.26
CA ASP A 549 -19.40 7.57 -22.04
C ASP A 549 -20.77 8.20 -22.24
N LEU A 550 -21.81 7.38 -22.37
CA LEU A 550 -23.19 7.86 -22.48
C LEU A 550 -23.69 8.57 -21.22
N ARG A 551 -23.20 8.18 -20.03
CA ARG A 551 -23.62 8.79 -18.75
C ARG A 551 -23.11 10.21 -18.54
N GLN A 552 -22.03 10.61 -19.21
CA GLN A 552 -21.48 11.97 -19.12
C GLN A 552 -22.14 12.95 -20.10
N LEU A 553 -22.66 12.50 -21.24
CA LEU A 553 -23.22 13.38 -22.29
C LEU A 553 -24.39 14.27 -21.80
N PRO A 554 -25.34 13.79 -20.97
CA PRO A 554 -26.40 14.63 -20.41
C PRO A 554 -25.90 15.78 -19.53
N LEU A 555 -24.66 15.71 -19.02
CA LEU A 555 -24.06 16.79 -18.23
C LEU A 555 -23.77 18.03 -19.09
N PHE A 556 -23.70 17.90 -20.43
CA PHE A 556 -23.50 19.03 -21.34
C PHE A 556 -24.74 19.90 -21.51
N ARG A 557 -25.94 19.39 -21.18
CA ARG A 557 -27.24 20.09 -21.31
C ARG A 557 -27.43 20.68 -22.72
N ASP A 558 -27.20 19.85 -23.74
CA ASP A 558 -27.31 20.22 -25.15
C ASP A 558 -28.41 19.40 -25.82
N GLU A 559 -29.48 20.07 -26.27
CA GLU A 559 -30.66 19.41 -26.84
C GLU A 559 -30.35 18.62 -28.12
N ALA A 560 -29.37 19.05 -28.93
CA ALA A 560 -29.01 18.35 -30.16
C ALA A 560 -28.25 17.05 -29.85
N ILE A 561 -27.33 17.11 -28.88
CA ILE A 561 -26.62 15.92 -28.36
C ILE A 561 -27.62 14.97 -27.70
N ASP A 562 -28.51 15.49 -26.85
CA ASP A 562 -29.54 14.68 -26.18
C ASP A 562 -30.48 14.02 -27.21
N ALA A 563 -30.83 14.71 -28.29
CA ALA A 563 -31.64 14.14 -29.38
C ALA A 563 -30.88 13.07 -30.19
N LEU A 564 -29.59 13.24 -30.46
CA LEU A 564 -28.74 12.22 -31.09
C LEU A 564 -28.61 10.99 -30.18
N VAL A 565 -28.35 11.22 -28.89
CA VAL A 565 -28.26 10.17 -27.87
C VAL A 565 -29.59 9.41 -27.77
N GLN A 566 -30.71 10.13 -27.72
CA GLN A 566 -32.04 9.55 -27.65
C GLN A 566 -32.40 8.73 -28.89
N ARG A 567 -32.01 9.18 -30.09
CA ARG A 567 -32.27 8.46 -31.34
C ARG A 567 -31.53 7.13 -31.42
N HIS A 568 -30.25 7.12 -31.06
CA HIS A 568 -29.40 5.93 -31.22
C HIS A 568 -29.39 4.99 -30.01
N TRP A 569 -29.53 5.52 -28.78
CA TRP A 569 -29.39 4.75 -27.54
C TRP A 569 -30.54 4.95 -26.54
N GLY A 570 -31.53 5.79 -26.83
CA GLY A 570 -32.69 6.02 -25.97
C GLY A 570 -32.46 7.00 -24.82
N ASN A 571 -33.36 7.03 -23.83
CA ASN A 571 -33.30 8.01 -22.74
C ASN A 571 -32.21 7.64 -21.71
N ILE A 572 -31.06 8.30 -21.76
CA ILE A 572 -29.91 8.04 -20.89
C ILE A 572 -29.92 8.97 -19.69
N ARG A 573 -30.91 8.78 -18.83
CA ARG A 573 -30.90 9.30 -17.46
C ARG A 573 -31.07 8.13 -16.51
N PRO A 574 -30.69 8.26 -15.22
CA PRO A 574 -31.18 7.34 -14.22
C PRO A 574 -32.71 7.42 -14.24
N GLY A 575 -33.35 6.46 -14.91
CA GLY A 575 -34.81 6.44 -14.98
C GLY A 575 -35.38 6.43 -13.58
N SER A 576 -36.44 7.22 -13.36
CA SER A 576 -37.21 7.10 -12.13
C SER A 576 -37.66 5.64 -11.97
N THR A 577 -37.93 5.21 -10.74
CA THR A 577 -38.47 3.86 -10.50
C THR A 577 -39.67 3.58 -11.40
N GLU A 578 -40.51 4.59 -11.62
CA GLU A 578 -41.71 4.51 -12.42
C GLU A 578 -41.44 4.44 -13.93
N GLU A 579 -40.42 5.13 -14.44
CA GLU A 579 -39.98 5.04 -15.83
C GLU A 579 -39.31 3.71 -16.13
N LYS A 580 -38.48 3.19 -15.21
CA LYS A 580 -37.92 1.84 -15.31
C LYS A 580 -39.03 0.80 -15.34
N LEU A 581 -40.03 0.93 -14.47
CA LEU A 581 -41.23 0.09 -14.48
C LEU A 581 -42.08 0.27 -15.74
N ALA A 582 -42.14 1.46 -16.33
CA ALA A 582 -42.85 1.72 -17.59
C ALA A 582 -42.14 1.09 -18.79
N VAL A 583 -40.81 1.19 -18.84
CA VAL A 583 -39.97 0.50 -19.85
C VAL A 583 -40.10 -1.01 -19.70
N MET A 584 -40.04 -1.55 -18.48
CA MET A 584 -40.29 -2.98 -18.22
C MET A 584 -41.70 -3.41 -18.65
N ARG A 585 -42.73 -2.57 -18.42
CA ARG A 585 -44.11 -2.81 -18.89
C ARG A 585 -44.23 -2.76 -20.42
N ARG A 586 -43.55 -1.82 -21.09
CA ARG A 586 -43.52 -1.70 -22.55
C ARG A 586 -42.83 -2.89 -23.19
N TYR A 587 -41.63 -3.26 -22.74
CA TYR A 587 -40.93 -4.45 -23.23
C TYR A 587 -41.72 -5.73 -22.96
N ARG A 588 -42.40 -5.83 -21.80
CA ARG A 588 -43.34 -6.93 -21.53
C ARG A 588 -44.50 -6.97 -22.53
N ASN A 589 -45.03 -5.82 -22.95
CA ASN A 589 -46.07 -5.74 -23.97
C ASN A 589 -45.53 -6.07 -25.36
N ASP A 590 -44.37 -5.53 -25.76
CA ASP A 590 -43.74 -5.81 -27.06
C ASP A 590 -43.39 -7.30 -27.23
N LEU A 591 -43.02 -7.96 -26.14
CA LEU A 591 -42.80 -9.42 -26.09
C LEU A 591 -44.09 -10.24 -26.13
N ASN A 592 -45.20 -9.68 -25.66
CA ASN A 592 -46.52 -10.29 -25.77
C ASN A 592 -47.17 -10.08 -27.15
N THR A 593 -46.78 -9.03 -27.89
CA THR A 593 -47.35 -8.69 -29.21
C THR A 593 -46.53 -9.20 -30.40
N GLY A 594 -45.27 -9.59 -30.20
CA GLY A 594 -44.43 -10.21 -31.23
C GLY A 594 -43.77 -9.26 -32.21
N GLU A 595 -43.69 -7.95 -31.94
CA GLU A 595 -43.02 -7.00 -32.83
C GLU A 595 -41.48 -6.95 -32.58
N GLY A 596 -40.71 -7.26 -33.63
CA GLY A 596 -39.25 -7.08 -33.76
C GLY A 596 -38.43 -8.38 -33.90
N ASP A 597 -37.12 -8.26 -34.20
CA ASP A 597 -36.23 -9.41 -34.49
C ASP A 597 -36.24 -10.47 -33.38
N PRO A 598 -36.77 -11.69 -33.65
CA PRO A 598 -36.79 -12.82 -32.72
C PRO A 598 -35.40 -13.35 -32.37
N GLN A 599 -34.37 -13.01 -33.17
CA GLN A 599 -33.02 -13.53 -33.01
C GLN A 599 -32.08 -12.61 -32.21
N SER A 600 -32.51 -11.44 -31.73
CA SER A 600 -31.62 -10.56 -30.95
C SER A 600 -31.26 -11.16 -29.56
N LEU A 601 -29.97 -11.40 -29.34
CA LEU A 601 -29.44 -11.88 -28.05
C LEU A 601 -29.63 -10.87 -26.92
N ASP A 602 -29.55 -9.57 -27.20
CA ASP A 602 -29.73 -8.52 -26.19
C ASP A 602 -31.20 -8.43 -25.74
N ARG A 603 -32.15 -8.61 -26.66
CA ARG A 603 -33.58 -8.73 -26.32
C ARG A 603 -33.84 -9.98 -25.48
N THR A 604 -33.23 -11.11 -25.85
CA THR A 604 -33.33 -12.36 -25.08
C THR A 604 -32.79 -12.17 -23.67
N ARG A 605 -31.59 -11.61 -23.52
CA ARG A 605 -30.97 -11.33 -22.21
C ARG A 605 -31.83 -10.41 -21.35
N LEU A 606 -32.36 -9.32 -21.94
CA LEU A 606 -33.21 -8.37 -21.22
C LEU A 606 -34.53 -9.01 -20.80
N ALA A 607 -35.22 -9.73 -21.70
CA ALA A 607 -36.50 -10.37 -21.45
C ALA A 607 -36.41 -11.42 -20.34
N VAL A 608 -35.37 -12.26 -20.39
CA VAL A 608 -35.16 -13.30 -19.38
C VAL A 608 -34.78 -12.70 -18.04
N ARG A 609 -33.91 -11.68 -18.01
CA ARG A 609 -33.57 -10.95 -16.75
C ARG A 609 -34.75 -10.16 -16.19
N ALA A 610 -35.71 -9.78 -17.03
CA ALA A 610 -36.98 -9.16 -16.62
C ALA A 610 -38.02 -10.16 -16.10
N GLY A 611 -37.71 -11.47 -16.08
CA GLY A 611 -38.57 -12.52 -15.54
C GLY A 611 -39.67 -13.00 -16.49
N ILE A 612 -39.50 -12.84 -17.81
CA ILE A 612 -40.49 -13.26 -18.81
C ILE A 612 -40.28 -14.75 -19.13
N ASP A 613 -41.21 -15.59 -18.69
CA ASP A 613 -41.09 -17.06 -18.77
C ASP A 613 -41.12 -17.59 -20.21
N GLU A 614 -41.80 -16.92 -21.14
CA GLU A 614 -41.77 -17.27 -22.57
C GLU A 614 -40.36 -17.13 -23.15
N ALA A 615 -39.66 -16.04 -22.84
CA ALA A 615 -38.30 -15.80 -23.30
C ALA A 615 -37.30 -16.78 -22.66
N TYR A 616 -37.54 -17.16 -21.40
CA TYR A 616 -36.75 -18.20 -20.73
C TYR A 616 -36.95 -19.57 -21.39
N ARG A 617 -38.20 -19.94 -21.69
CA ARG A 617 -38.50 -21.17 -22.44
C ARG A 617 -37.87 -21.17 -23.83
N ALA A 618 -37.93 -20.05 -24.56
CA ALA A 618 -37.26 -19.90 -25.85
C ALA A 618 -35.74 -20.01 -25.75
N THR A 619 -35.13 -19.56 -24.65
CA THR A 619 -33.69 -19.73 -24.38
C THR A 619 -33.32 -21.20 -24.22
N LEU A 620 -34.16 -22.00 -23.55
CA LEU A 620 -33.96 -23.45 -23.42
C LEU A 620 -34.13 -24.16 -24.77
N SER A 621 -35.19 -23.85 -25.52
CA SER A 621 -35.44 -24.43 -26.84
C SER A 621 -34.32 -24.13 -27.84
N GLY A 622 -33.81 -22.89 -27.85
CA GLY A 622 -32.70 -22.49 -28.72
C GLY A 622 -31.37 -23.20 -28.43
N LEU A 623 -31.20 -23.83 -27.26
CA LEU A 623 -30.04 -24.71 -27.04
C LEU A 623 -30.20 -26.07 -27.74
N GLU A 624 -31.43 -26.56 -27.86
CA GLU A 624 -31.73 -27.90 -28.39
C GLU A 624 -31.88 -27.89 -29.93
N GLU A 625 -32.13 -26.74 -30.53
CA GLU A 625 -32.25 -26.53 -31.98
C GLU A 625 -30.93 -26.85 -32.72
N SER A 626 -30.98 -27.82 -33.64
CA SER A 626 -29.81 -28.34 -34.36
C SER A 626 -29.09 -27.31 -35.26
N ASP A 627 -29.76 -26.23 -35.66
CA ASP A 627 -29.24 -25.16 -36.51
C ASP A 627 -28.72 -23.95 -35.73
N THR A 628 -28.79 -23.95 -34.40
CA THR A 628 -28.32 -22.84 -33.58
C THR A 628 -26.78 -22.74 -33.62
N HIS A 629 -26.28 -21.60 -34.10
CA HIS A 629 -24.85 -21.27 -34.19
C HIS A 629 -24.14 -21.36 -32.83
N GLU A 630 -22.89 -21.81 -32.83
CA GLU A 630 -22.10 -22.09 -31.62
C GLU A 630 -21.93 -20.86 -30.71
N ASP A 631 -21.63 -19.68 -31.28
CA ASP A 631 -21.53 -18.43 -30.51
C ASP A 631 -22.84 -18.05 -29.81
N ARG A 632 -23.98 -18.35 -30.44
CA ARG A 632 -25.30 -18.13 -29.86
C ARG A 632 -25.51 -19.11 -28.70
N ARG A 633 -25.16 -20.39 -28.85
CA ARG A 633 -25.23 -21.38 -27.75
C ARG A 633 -24.39 -20.95 -26.55
N VAL A 634 -23.16 -20.47 -26.77
CA VAL A 634 -22.30 -19.94 -25.70
C VAL A 634 -22.96 -18.75 -25.00
N ALA A 635 -23.53 -17.80 -25.74
CA ALA A 635 -24.20 -16.65 -25.17
C ALA A 635 -25.47 -17.00 -24.37
N LEU A 636 -26.24 -18.01 -24.81
CA LEU A 636 -27.40 -18.54 -24.08
C LEU A 636 -26.96 -19.28 -22.81
N LEU A 637 -25.89 -20.08 -22.87
CA LEU A 637 -25.31 -20.73 -21.70
C LEU A 637 -24.79 -19.72 -20.67
N ASP A 638 -24.12 -18.65 -21.10
CA ASP A 638 -23.71 -17.56 -20.20
C ASP A 638 -24.93 -16.90 -19.51
N LEU A 639 -26.01 -16.68 -20.24
CA LEU A 639 -27.25 -16.14 -19.68
C LEU A 639 -27.87 -17.09 -18.64
N LEU A 640 -27.96 -18.39 -18.94
CA LEU A 640 -28.46 -19.40 -18.00
C LEU A 640 -27.56 -19.53 -16.78
N ARG A 641 -26.24 -19.47 -16.96
CA ARG A 641 -25.27 -19.43 -15.87
C ARG A 641 -25.62 -18.28 -14.96
N ASP A 642 -25.81 -17.07 -15.48
CA ASP A 642 -26.05 -15.88 -14.65
C ASP A 642 -27.35 -15.98 -13.84
N LEU A 643 -28.41 -16.56 -14.42
CA LEU A 643 -29.74 -16.68 -13.81
C LEU A 643 -29.81 -17.74 -12.71
N GLY A 644 -29.11 -18.87 -12.88
CA GLY A 644 -29.06 -19.92 -11.85
C GLY A 644 -30.41 -20.63 -11.58
N ARG A 645 -31.32 -20.75 -12.55
CA ARG A 645 -32.55 -21.55 -12.41
C ARG A 645 -32.29 -23.02 -12.73
N SER A 646 -32.70 -23.94 -11.86
CA SER A 646 -32.39 -25.39 -11.96
C SER A 646 -33.12 -26.12 -13.09
N ASP A 647 -34.18 -25.55 -13.64
CA ASP A 647 -34.94 -26.12 -14.77
C ASP A 647 -34.15 -26.15 -16.09
N CYS A 648 -33.00 -25.45 -16.19
CA CYS A 648 -32.13 -25.55 -17.36
C CYS A 648 -31.23 -26.79 -17.40
N ILE A 649 -31.10 -27.54 -16.29
CA ILE A 649 -30.11 -28.62 -16.15
C ILE A 649 -30.18 -29.61 -17.32
N ARG A 650 -31.38 -30.07 -17.68
CA ARG A 650 -31.58 -31.05 -18.76
C ARG A 650 -31.12 -30.52 -20.11
N ALA A 651 -31.52 -29.30 -20.49
CA ALA A 651 -31.15 -28.67 -21.75
C ALA A 651 -29.64 -28.45 -21.85
N VAL A 652 -28.99 -28.10 -20.73
CA VAL A 652 -27.54 -27.90 -20.66
C VAL A 652 -26.77 -29.22 -20.72
N LEU A 653 -27.27 -30.29 -20.09
CA LEU A 653 -26.66 -31.62 -20.17
C LEU A 653 -26.67 -32.18 -21.60
N ALA A 654 -27.70 -31.85 -22.41
CA ALA A 654 -27.75 -32.22 -23.81
C ALA A 654 -26.61 -31.57 -24.65
N GLN A 655 -26.10 -30.41 -24.23
CA GLN A 655 -24.98 -29.72 -24.90
C GLN A 655 -23.60 -30.36 -24.64
N ARG A 656 -23.55 -31.40 -23.80
CA ARG A 656 -22.30 -32.11 -23.45
C ARG A 656 -22.04 -33.36 -24.30
N ASP A 657 -22.75 -33.54 -25.41
CA ASP A 657 -22.46 -34.60 -26.37
C ASP A 657 -21.00 -34.48 -26.85
N LEU A 658 -20.30 -35.61 -27.02
CA LEU A 658 -18.94 -35.69 -27.55
C LEU A 658 -18.82 -35.03 -28.94
N GLN A 659 -19.93 -34.94 -29.69
CA GLN A 659 -20.01 -34.26 -30.98
C GLN A 659 -20.11 -32.73 -30.91
N SER A 660 -20.42 -32.16 -29.74
CA SER A 660 -20.59 -30.69 -29.57
C SER A 660 -19.25 -29.95 -29.57
N ASN A 661 -19.20 -28.67 -29.94
CA ASN A 661 -17.96 -27.89 -29.92
C ASN A 661 -17.31 -27.81 -28.51
N PRO A 662 -15.97 -27.96 -28.37
CA PRO A 662 -15.27 -27.84 -27.08
C PRO A 662 -15.61 -26.59 -26.26
N THR A 663 -15.78 -25.43 -26.88
CA THR A 663 -16.13 -24.17 -26.20
C THR A 663 -17.54 -24.20 -25.62
N VAL A 664 -18.50 -24.81 -26.34
CA VAL A 664 -19.87 -25.02 -25.85
C VAL A 664 -19.87 -26.00 -24.68
N ARG A 665 -19.09 -27.10 -24.77
CA ARG A 665 -18.97 -28.08 -23.69
C ARG A 665 -18.39 -27.46 -22.41
N LEU A 666 -17.29 -26.71 -22.52
CA LEU A 666 -16.68 -26.01 -21.39
C LEU A 666 -17.62 -24.98 -20.78
N ARG A 667 -18.40 -24.25 -21.59
CA ARG A 667 -19.35 -23.27 -21.06
C ARG A 667 -20.57 -23.93 -20.41
N ALA A 668 -21.03 -25.07 -20.93
CA ALA A 668 -22.06 -25.88 -20.29
C ALA A 668 -21.61 -26.36 -18.91
N LEU A 669 -20.33 -26.77 -18.76
CA LEU A 669 -19.77 -27.11 -17.45
C LEU A 669 -19.82 -25.94 -16.46
N ASP A 670 -19.59 -24.70 -16.89
CA ASP A 670 -19.72 -23.52 -16.01
C ASP A 670 -21.15 -23.31 -15.50
N VAL A 671 -22.16 -23.60 -16.33
CA VAL A 671 -23.58 -23.55 -15.94
C VAL A 671 -23.88 -24.64 -14.92
N LEU A 672 -23.51 -25.89 -15.23
CA LEU A 672 -23.75 -27.05 -14.37
C LEU A 672 -23.03 -26.94 -13.02
N ALA A 673 -21.87 -26.27 -13.00
CA ALA A 673 -21.12 -25.99 -11.78
C ALA A 673 -21.91 -25.18 -10.73
N ARG A 674 -23.04 -24.56 -11.09
CA ARG A 674 -23.92 -23.84 -10.14
C ARG A 674 -24.92 -24.72 -9.43
N PHE A 675 -25.20 -25.92 -9.93
CA PHE A 675 -26.27 -26.76 -9.42
C PHE A 675 -25.75 -27.96 -8.65
N GLU A 676 -26.34 -28.23 -7.48
CA GLU A 676 -26.21 -29.49 -6.76
C GLU A 676 -27.33 -30.41 -7.23
N SER A 677 -27.00 -31.36 -8.11
CA SER A 677 -27.95 -32.30 -8.70
C SER A 677 -27.29 -33.66 -8.90
N ASP A 678 -27.98 -34.72 -8.50
CA ASP A 678 -27.52 -36.10 -8.66
C ASP A 678 -27.34 -36.46 -10.13
N GLU A 679 -28.26 -36.00 -11.00
CA GLU A 679 -28.19 -36.20 -12.46
C GLU A 679 -26.92 -35.58 -13.06
N VAL A 680 -26.57 -34.36 -12.62
CA VAL A 680 -25.34 -33.69 -13.06
C VAL A 680 -24.11 -34.46 -12.59
N SER A 681 -24.11 -34.87 -11.32
CA SER A 681 -22.99 -35.56 -10.68
C SER A 681 -22.70 -36.90 -11.36
N GLU A 682 -23.73 -37.71 -11.58
CA GLU A 682 -23.64 -38.99 -12.28
C GLU A 682 -23.15 -38.82 -13.72
N ARG A 683 -23.69 -37.83 -14.45
CA ARG A 683 -23.27 -37.57 -15.83
C ARG A 683 -21.82 -37.08 -15.93
N LEU A 684 -21.37 -36.26 -14.98
CA LEU A 684 -19.98 -35.79 -14.91
C LEU A 684 -19.02 -36.96 -14.63
N LEU A 685 -19.31 -37.78 -13.62
CA LEU A 685 -18.52 -38.96 -13.25
C LEU A 685 -18.41 -39.95 -14.42
N ASN A 686 -19.52 -40.31 -15.05
CA ASN A 686 -19.55 -41.26 -16.17
C ASN A 686 -18.81 -40.74 -17.41
N SER A 687 -18.82 -39.42 -17.65
CA SER A 687 -18.11 -38.81 -18.80
C SER A 687 -16.61 -38.65 -18.58
N TYR A 688 -16.13 -38.63 -17.33
CA TYR A 688 -14.75 -38.27 -16.98
C TYR A 688 -13.66 -39.08 -17.70
N PRO A 689 -13.78 -40.42 -17.89
CA PRO A 689 -12.75 -41.20 -18.57
C PRO A 689 -12.59 -40.89 -20.06
N GLN A 690 -13.63 -40.33 -20.70
CA GLN A 690 -13.74 -40.21 -22.16
C GLN A 690 -13.41 -38.82 -22.70
N VAL A 691 -13.22 -37.83 -21.82
CA VAL A 691 -12.98 -36.43 -22.21
C VAL A 691 -11.49 -36.06 -22.22
N LEU A 692 -11.16 -35.01 -22.97
CA LEU A 692 -9.80 -34.47 -23.11
C LEU A 692 -9.31 -33.76 -21.83
N SER A 693 -8.00 -33.57 -21.70
CA SER A 693 -7.34 -33.05 -20.49
C SER A 693 -7.93 -31.73 -19.97
N ALA A 694 -8.24 -30.77 -20.84
CA ALA A 694 -8.81 -29.48 -20.44
C ALA A 694 -10.23 -29.61 -19.84
N GLU A 695 -11.03 -30.57 -20.33
CA GLU A 695 -12.34 -30.87 -19.77
C GLU A 695 -12.25 -31.68 -18.49
N LYS A 696 -11.30 -32.63 -18.40
CA LYS A 696 -11.01 -33.35 -17.15
C LYS A 696 -10.70 -32.40 -16.01
N GLU A 697 -9.86 -31.40 -16.26
CA GLU A 697 -9.52 -30.39 -15.25
C GLU A 697 -10.76 -29.64 -14.75
N LYS A 698 -11.63 -29.20 -15.66
CA LYS A 698 -12.85 -28.47 -15.30
C LYS A 698 -13.86 -29.36 -14.56
N ILE A 699 -14.08 -30.59 -15.02
CA ILE A 699 -14.98 -31.55 -14.38
C ILE A 699 -14.47 -31.90 -12.98
N ARG A 700 -13.17 -32.15 -12.84
CA ARG A 700 -12.54 -32.44 -11.56
C ARG A 700 -12.70 -31.28 -10.58
N GLY A 701 -12.47 -30.04 -11.04
CA GLY A 701 -12.72 -28.85 -10.23
C GLY A 701 -14.18 -28.74 -9.75
N ILE A 702 -15.15 -29.12 -10.58
CA ILE A 702 -16.57 -29.13 -10.19
C ILE A 702 -16.84 -30.24 -9.17
N LEU A 703 -16.43 -31.48 -9.46
CA LEU A 703 -16.70 -32.65 -8.61
C LEU A 703 -16.00 -32.53 -7.25
N LEU A 704 -14.78 -32.00 -7.20
CA LEU A 704 -14.04 -31.82 -5.95
C LEU A 704 -14.41 -30.55 -5.17
N SER A 705 -15.27 -29.69 -5.72
CA SER A 705 -15.74 -28.46 -5.04
C SER A 705 -16.94 -28.68 -4.10
N ARG A 706 -17.52 -29.88 -4.08
CA ARG A 706 -18.63 -30.26 -3.19
C ARG A 706 -18.31 -31.56 -2.46
N ARG A 707 -18.73 -31.65 -1.20
CA ARG A 707 -18.49 -32.80 -0.32
C ARG A 707 -19.00 -34.12 -0.91
N SER A 708 -20.25 -34.15 -1.37
CA SER A 708 -20.91 -35.36 -1.89
C SER A 708 -20.21 -35.92 -3.14
N THR A 709 -19.95 -35.05 -4.12
CA THR A 709 -19.28 -35.45 -5.37
C THR A 709 -17.79 -35.71 -5.20
N ALA A 710 -17.14 -35.06 -4.23
CA ALA A 710 -15.74 -35.33 -3.91
C ALA A 710 -15.57 -36.74 -3.36
N GLY A 711 -16.45 -37.18 -2.46
CA GLY A 711 -16.47 -38.56 -1.97
C GLY A 711 -16.60 -39.57 -3.11
N ALA A 712 -17.62 -39.42 -3.96
CA ALA A 712 -17.86 -40.32 -5.10
C ALA A 712 -16.68 -40.35 -6.10
N PHE A 713 -16.05 -39.21 -6.38
CA PHE A 713 -14.88 -39.15 -7.25
C PHE A 713 -13.66 -39.87 -6.64
N LEU A 714 -13.40 -39.67 -5.35
CA LEU A 714 -12.29 -40.32 -4.65
C LEU A 714 -12.51 -41.82 -4.45
N GLU A 715 -13.76 -42.26 -4.28
CA GLU A 715 -14.12 -43.69 -4.30
C GLU A 715 -13.85 -44.31 -5.68
N ALA A 716 -14.13 -43.60 -6.77
CA ALA A 716 -13.78 -44.06 -8.11
C ALA A 716 -12.25 -44.13 -8.33
N VAL A 717 -11.46 -43.28 -7.65
CA VAL A 717 -9.99 -43.41 -7.61
C VAL A 717 -9.57 -44.64 -6.80
N GLU A 718 -10.17 -44.88 -5.63
CA GLU A 718 -9.91 -46.08 -4.80
C GLU A 718 -10.20 -47.38 -5.56
N GLN A 719 -11.26 -47.40 -6.36
CA GLN A 719 -11.66 -48.53 -7.19
C GLN A 719 -10.81 -48.68 -8.47
N GLY A 720 -9.86 -47.77 -8.73
CA GLY A 720 -8.99 -47.79 -9.91
C GLY A 720 -9.69 -47.39 -11.21
N VAL A 721 -10.92 -46.86 -11.14
CA VAL A 721 -11.66 -46.37 -12.31
C VAL A 721 -11.05 -45.06 -12.82
N PHE A 722 -10.60 -44.19 -11.91
CA PHE A 722 -9.90 -42.95 -12.23
C PHE A 722 -8.44 -43.01 -11.76
N PRO A 723 -7.45 -42.57 -12.58
CA PRO A 723 -6.05 -42.53 -12.15
C PRO A 723 -5.83 -41.53 -11.01
N ALA A 724 -5.15 -41.93 -9.94
CA ALA A 724 -4.75 -41.01 -8.86
C ALA A 724 -3.85 -39.85 -9.35
N ALA A 725 -3.11 -40.09 -10.45
CA ALA A 725 -2.28 -39.08 -11.11
C ALA A 725 -3.10 -37.95 -11.78
N ASP A 726 -4.39 -38.17 -12.04
CA ASP A 726 -5.27 -37.14 -12.62
C ASP A 726 -5.65 -36.06 -11.58
N VAL A 727 -5.38 -36.26 -10.27
CA VAL A 727 -5.70 -35.31 -9.20
C VAL A 727 -4.51 -34.41 -8.88
N ALA A 728 -4.67 -33.09 -9.09
CA ALA A 728 -3.59 -32.13 -8.82
C ALA A 728 -3.53 -31.78 -7.32
N VAL A 729 -2.35 -31.34 -6.87
CA VAL A 729 -2.14 -30.90 -5.47
C VAL A 729 -3.06 -29.73 -5.09
N THR A 730 -3.38 -28.85 -6.04
CA THR A 730 -4.33 -27.75 -5.85
C THR A 730 -5.73 -28.26 -5.52
N ASP A 731 -6.15 -29.37 -6.15
CA ASP A 731 -7.45 -29.97 -5.90
C ASP A 731 -7.50 -30.63 -4.51
N LEU A 732 -6.41 -31.25 -4.08
CA LEU A 732 -6.31 -31.93 -2.78
C LEU A 732 -6.39 -30.94 -1.61
N ARG A 733 -5.90 -29.71 -1.79
CA ARG A 733 -5.92 -28.66 -0.75
C ARG A 733 -7.32 -28.15 -0.39
N GLN A 734 -8.31 -28.35 -1.25
CA GLN A 734 -9.70 -27.94 -0.96
C GLN A 734 -10.46 -28.98 -0.13
N LEU A 735 -10.07 -30.26 -0.21
CA LEU A 735 -10.82 -31.38 0.38
C LEU A 735 -10.93 -31.31 1.92
N PRO A 736 -9.87 -30.93 2.68
CA PRO A 736 -9.98 -30.77 4.12
C PRO A 736 -11.00 -29.70 4.55
N LEU A 737 -11.37 -28.75 3.67
CA LEU A 737 -12.38 -27.73 3.97
C LEU A 737 -13.78 -28.32 4.15
N PHE A 738 -14.03 -29.55 3.68
CA PHE A 738 -15.28 -30.26 3.91
C PHE A 738 -15.41 -30.80 5.33
N ARG A 739 -14.30 -30.93 6.07
CA ARG A 739 -14.25 -31.51 7.42
C ARG A 739 -14.93 -32.89 7.46
N ASP A 740 -14.58 -33.75 6.50
CA ASP A 740 -15.13 -35.08 6.34
C ASP A 740 -14.03 -36.13 6.53
N GLU A 741 -14.14 -36.94 7.58
CA GLU A 741 -13.14 -37.93 7.95
C GLU A 741 -12.96 -39.03 6.89
N ALA A 742 -14.00 -39.37 6.13
CA ALA A 742 -13.92 -40.39 5.09
C ALA A 742 -13.15 -39.87 3.87
N ILE A 743 -13.40 -38.62 3.48
CA ILE A 743 -12.63 -37.94 2.42
C ILE A 743 -11.16 -37.79 2.86
N ASP A 744 -10.92 -37.34 4.09
CA ASP A 744 -9.56 -37.19 4.63
C ASP A 744 -8.79 -38.53 4.63
N ALA A 745 -9.46 -39.64 4.98
CA ALA A 745 -8.87 -40.98 4.94
C ALA A 745 -8.54 -41.45 3.52
N LEU A 746 -9.40 -41.18 2.53
CA LEU A 746 -9.14 -41.49 1.12
C LEU A 746 -7.94 -40.68 0.59
N VAL A 747 -7.88 -39.39 0.93
CA VAL A 747 -6.75 -38.52 0.56
C VAL A 747 -5.45 -39.04 1.16
N GLN A 748 -5.46 -39.37 2.45
CA GLN A 748 -4.29 -39.87 3.15
C GLN A 748 -3.76 -41.19 2.56
N ARG A 749 -4.65 -42.08 2.10
CA ARG A 749 -4.26 -43.39 1.57
C ARG A 749 -3.56 -43.32 0.22
N HIS A 750 -4.06 -42.49 -0.69
CA HIS A 750 -3.54 -42.40 -2.07
C HIS A 750 -2.43 -41.37 -2.25
N TRP A 751 -2.45 -40.29 -1.46
CA TRP A 751 -1.52 -39.16 -1.63
C TRP A 751 -0.75 -38.80 -0.34
N GLY A 752 -0.95 -39.53 0.76
CA GLY A 752 -0.24 -39.29 2.02
C GLY A 752 -0.73 -38.07 2.80
N ASN A 753 0.08 -37.58 3.74
CA ASN A 753 -0.28 -36.44 4.56
C ASN A 753 -0.05 -35.12 3.78
N ILE A 754 -1.13 -34.52 3.27
CA ILE A 754 -1.10 -33.24 2.52
C ILE A 754 -1.37 -32.03 3.43
N ARG A 755 -1.22 -32.21 4.75
CA ARG A 755 -1.30 -31.08 5.68
C ARG A 755 -0.11 -30.13 5.46
N PRO A 756 -0.30 -28.82 5.60
CA PRO A 756 0.84 -27.90 5.68
C PRO A 756 1.78 -28.38 6.79
N GLY A 757 3.10 -28.32 6.54
CA GLY A 757 4.09 -28.77 7.50
C GLY A 757 3.89 -28.07 8.85
N SER A 758 4.10 -28.80 9.95
CA SER A 758 4.08 -28.20 11.28
C SER A 758 5.06 -27.02 11.35
N THR A 759 4.81 -26.09 12.28
CA THR A 759 5.73 -24.95 12.48
C THR A 759 7.17 -25.44 12.75
N GLU A 760 7.32 -26.56 13.44
CA GLU A 760 8.64 -27.16 13.73
C GLU A 760 9.33 -27.71 12.47
N GLU A 761 8.60 -28.39 11.59
CA GLU A 761 9.09 -28.88 10.30
C GLU A 761 9.48 -27.72 9.38
N LYS A 762 8.61 -26.70 9.26
CA LYS A 762 8.89 -25.50 8.45
C LYS A 762 10.12 -24.76 8.98
N LEU A 763 10.26 -24.62 10.30
CA LEU A 763 11.47 -24.06 10.91
C LEU A 763 12.72 -24.90 10.65
N ALA A 764 12.61 -26.23 10.61
CA ALA A 764 13.72 -27.11 10.26
C ALA A 764 14.14 -26.95 8.80
N VAL A 765 13.18 -26.87 7.88
CA VAL A 765 13.39 -26.61 6.45
C VAL A 765 14.04 -25.24 6.23
N MET A 766 13.55 -24.19 6.92
CA MET A 766 14.18 -22.87 6.90
C MET A 766 15.62 -22.89 7.41
N ARG A 767 15.92 -23.67 8.47
CA ARG A 767 17.29 -23.82 8.97
C ARG A 767 18.20 -24.51 7.94
N ARG A 768 17.71 -25.57 7.29
CA ARG A 768 18.43 -26.26 6.22
C ARG A 768 18.76 -25.31 5.06
N TYR A 769 17.75 -24.68 4.46
CA TYR A 769 17.98 -23.77 3.33
C TYR A 769 18.83 -22.56 3.71
N ARG A 770 18.73 -22.05 4.94
CA ARG A 770 19.63 -21.00 5.42
C ARG A 770 21.09 -21.45 5.41
N ASN A 771 21.38 -22.68 5.82
CA ASN A 771 22.73 -23.24 5.78
C ASN A 771 23.20 -23.44 4.33
N ASP A 772 22.33 -23.95 3.47
CA ASP A 772 22.60 -24.16 2.04
C ASP A 772 22.91 -22.83 1.32
N LEU A 773 22.20 -21.75 1.65
CA LEU A 773 22.43 -20.40 1.12
C LEU A 773 23.70 -19.72 1.68
N ASN A 774 24.24 -20.20 2.80
CA ASN A 774 25.45 -19.64 3.41
C ASN A 774 26.73 -20.36 2.95
N THR A 775 26.60 -21.50 2.28
CA THR A 775 27.72 -22.38 1.90
C THR A 775 28.24 -22.13 0.47
N GLY A 776 27.66 -21.20 -0.28
CA GLY A 776 28.12 -20.83 -1.62
C GLY A 776 27.35 -19.63 -2.20
N GLU A 777 27.85 -19.10 -3.32
CA GLU A 777 27.19 -18.04 -4.09
C GLU A 777 26.29 -18.62 -5.21
N GLY A 778 25.37 -17.80 -5.73
CA GLY A 778 24.48 -18.17 -6.83
C GLY A 778 24.63 -17.25 -8.04
N ASP A 779 24.30 -17.75 -9.22
CA ASP A 779 24.30 -17.01 -10.50
C ASP A 779 22.94 -16.32 -10.74
N PRO A 780 22.88 -14.97 -10.75
CA PRO A 780 21.64 -14.23 -11.00
C PRO A 780 21.00 -14.51 -12.37
N ARG A 781 21.77 -14.85 -13.40
CA ARG A 781 21.20 -15.13 -14.74
C ARG A 781 20.44 -16.44 -14.76
N ARG A 782 20.98 -17.47 -14.11
CA ARG A 782 20.27 -18.75 -13.89
C ARG A 782 19.08 -18.56 -12.96
N GLY A 783 19.25 -17.72 -11.93
CA GLY A 783 18.16 -17.33 -11.04
C GLY A 783 16.98 -16.65 -11.71
N GLN A 784 17.21 -15.85 -12.75
CA GLN A 784 16.13 -15.24 -13.53
C GLN A 784 15.25 -16.28 -14.22
N LEU A 785 15.85 -17.33 -14.79
CA LEU A 785 15.11 -18.41 -15.44
C LEU A 785 14.24 -19.17 -14.42
N LEU A 786 14.79 -19.46 -13.24
CA LEU A 786 14.04 -20.09 -12.13
C LEU A 786 12.90 -19.20 -11.63
N PHE A 787 13.09 -17.87 -11.61
CA PHE A 787 12.02 -16.94 -11.29
C PHE A 787 10.89 -16.99 -12.34
N ILE A 788 11.24 -16.99 -13.63
CA ILE A 788 10.25 -17.08 -14.72
C ILE A 788 9.43 -18.37 -14.62
N GLU A 789 10.09 -19.49 -14.32
CA GLU A 789 9.43 -20.80 -14.25
C GLU A 789 8.52 -20.96 -13.03
N HIS A 790 8.93 -20.47 -11.85
CA HIS A 790 8.25 -20.79 -10.59
C HIS A 790 7.49 -19.63 -9.95
N CYS A 791 7.86 -18.38 -10.26
CA CYS A 791 7.37 -17.20 -9.55
C CYS A 791 6.64 -16.21 -10.46
N ALA A 792 7.05 -16.09 -11.74
CA ALA A 792 6.57 -15.04 -12.64
C ALA A 792 5.11 -15.21 -13.09
N SER A 793 4.49 -16.39 -12.90
CA SER A 793 3.05 -16.55 -13.12
C SER A 793 2.25 -15.63 -12.20
N CYS A 794 2.68 -15.50 -10.94
CA CYS A 794 1.99 -14.75 -9.91
C CYS A 794 2.62 -13.38 -9.66
N HIS A 795 3.96 -13.31 -9.58
CA HIS A 795 4.68 -12.13 -9.12
C HIS A 795 5.33 -11.36 -10.27
N ARG A 796 5.44 -10.05 -10.08
CA ARG A 796 6.23 -9.17 -10.95
C ARG A 796 7.58 -8.87 -10.31
N LEU A 797 8.66 -8.88 -11.09
CA LEU A 797 9.98 -8.42 -10.67
C LEU A 797 10.66 -7.73 -11.85
N PHE A 798 11.17 -6.51 -11.64
CA PHE A 798 11.81 -5.69 -12.68
C PHE A 798 10.94 -5.45 -13.92
N GLY A 799 9.61 -5.45 -13.76
CA GLY A 799 8.65 -5.26 -14.85
C GLY A 799 8.20 -6.55 -15.54
N GLU A 800 8.80 -7.70 -15.24
CA GLU A 800 8.45 -9.01 -15.82
C GLU A 800 7.60 -9.84 -14.85
N GLY A 801 6.56 -10.52 -15.35
CA GLY A 801 5.70 -11.43 -14.59
C GLY A 801 4.25 -10.93 -14.33
N GLY A 802 3.53 -11.69 -13.50
CA GLY A 802 2.10 -11.58 -13.24
C GLY A 802 1.70 -10.53 -12.21
N THR A 803 0.39 -10.43 -11.96
CA THR A 803 -0.22 -9.46 -11.01
C THR A 803 -1.09 -10.10 -9.94
N LEU A 804 -1.17 -11.44 -9.91
CA LEU A 804 -1.92 -12.18 -8.90
C LEU A 804 -1.29 -12.02 -7.51
N GLY A 805 0.05 -12.03 -7.45
CA GLY A 805 0.86 -11.69 -6.29
C GLY A 805 1.37 -10.25 -6.36
N ASN A 806 2.09 -9.82 -5.33
CA ASN A 806 2.63 -8.47 -5.29
C ASN A 806 3.84 -8.29 -6.22
N ASP A 807 4.04 -7.05 -6.66
CA ASP A 807 5.29 -6.63 -7.29
C ASP A 807 6.42 -6.71 -6.26
N LEU A 808 7.44 -7.50 -6.59
CA LEU A 808 8.60 -7.79 -5.77
C LEU A 808 9.68 -6.72 -5.92
N THR A 809 9.66 -5.89 -6.97
CA THR A 809 10.72 -4.91 -7.30
C THR A 809 11.03 -3.97 -6.12
N GLY A 810 10.00 -3.47 -5.43
CA GLY A 810 10.11 -2.61 -4.25
C GLY A 810 9.96 -3.33 -2.90
N ALA A 811 9.90 -4.66 -2.88
CA ALA A 811 9.84 -5.43 -1.64
C ALA A 811 11.21 -5.50 -0.94
N ASN A 812 11.24 -5.78 0.37
CA ASN A 812 12.46 -5.90 1.18
C ASN A 812 13.20 -7.24 0.89
N ARG A 813 13.58 -7.47 -0.37
CA ARG A 813 14.19 -8.72 -0.85
C ARG A 813 15.61 -8.93 -0.35
N SER A 814 16.29 -7.85 0.10
CA SER A 814 17.61 -7.94 0.72
C SER A 814 17.59 -8.67 2.07
N ASP A 815 16.44 -8.72 2.76
CA ASP A 815 16.26 -9.55 3.95
C ASP A 815 16.04 -11.02 3.58
N ARG A 816 17.15 -11.76 3.49
CA ARG A 816 17.17 -13.19 3.16
C ARG A 816 16.31 -14.02 4.12
N ALA A 817 16.22 -13.64 5.40
CA ALA A 817 15.45 -14.39 6.38
C ALA A 817 13.94 -14.21 6.15
N ALA A 818 13.51 -12.99 5.86
CA ALA A 818 12.13 -12.69 5.50
C ALA A 818 11.73 -13.32 4.16
N LEU A 819 12.62 -13.26 3.15
CA LEU A 819 12.38 -13.89 1.85
C LEU A 819 12.27 -15.41 1.96
N LEU A 820 13.16 -16.05 2.75
CA LEU A 820 13.10 -17.48 2.99
C LEU A 820 11.84 -17.87 3.79
N ALA A 821 11.43 -17.07 4.76
CA ALA A 821 10.18 -17.28 5.49
C ALA A 821 8.97 -17.23 4.56
N ALA A 822 8.91 -16.25 3.65
CA ALA A 822 7.83 -16.13 2.68
C ALA A 822 7.78 -17.28 1.67
N LEU A 823 8.93 -17.86 1.29
CA LEU A 823 9.00 -18.98 0.35
C LEU A 823 8.70 -20.34 1.00
N VAL A 824 9.10 -20.54 2.26
CA VAL A 824 8.88 -21.80 3.00
C VAL A 824 7.51 -21.81 3.69
N ASP A 825 7.03 -20.66 4.18
CA ASP A 825 5.75 -20.52 4.86
C ASP A 825 4.95 -19.30 4.36
N PRO A 826 4.46 -19.33 3.11
CA PRO A 826 3.72 -18.20 2.51
C PRO A 826 2.43 -17.86 3.25
N SER A 827 1.89 -18.78 4.05
CA SER A 827 0.67 -18.60 4.85
C SER A 827 0.92 -17.85 6.16
N ALA A 828 2.17 -17.76 6.63
CA ALA A 828 2.50 -17.09 7.90
C ALA A 828 2.17 -15.60 7.90
N THR A 829 2.22 -14.94 6.74
CA THR A 829 1.90 -13.51 6.62
C THR A 829 1.39 -13.19 5.22
N VAL A 830 0.08 -13.00 5.08
CA VAL A 830 -0.56 -12.60 3.83
C VAL A 830 -1.04 -11.14 3.95
N ARG A 831 -0.65 -10.28 3.00
CA ARG A 831 -1.06 -8.87 2.97
C ARG A 831 -2.55 -8.74 2.65
N THR A 832 -3.23 -7.72 3.19
CA THR A 832 -4.70 -7.52 3.06
C THR A 832 -5.22 -7.57 1.62
N GLY A 833 -4.49 -6.99 0.65
CA GLY A 833 -4.87 -7.01 -0.76
C GLY A 833 -4.69 -8.35 -1.49
N TYR A 834 -4.12 -9.35 -0.82
CA TYR A 834 -3.85 -10.70 -1.35
C TYR A 834 -4.45 -11.79 -0.46
N LEU A 835 -5.34 -11.41 0.46
CA LEU A 835 -6.05 -12.37 1.30
C LEU A 835 -6.85 -13.32 0.41
N THR A 836 -6.70 -14.61 0.67
CA THR A 836 -7.47 -15.63 -0.01
C THR A 836 -8.79 -15.79 0.72
N TYR A 837 -9.89 -15.79 -0.02
CA TYR A 837 -11.22 -16.01 0.51
C TYR A 837 -11.71 -17.39 0.13
N THR A 838 -12.39 -18.04 1.07
CA THR A 838 -13.19 -19.24 0.83
C THR A 838 -14.66 -18.82 0.85
N VAL A 839 -15.31 -18.92 -0.30
CA VAL A 839 -16.74 -18.67 -0.45
C VAL A 839 -17.48 -20.00 -0.52
N ARG A 840 -18.39 -20.21 0.42
CA ARG A 840 -19.36 -21.31 0.38
C ARG A 840 -20.65 -20.78 -0.22
N THR A 841 -21.13 -21.43 -1.27
CA THR A 841 -22.37 -21.07 -1.95
C THR A 841 -23.58 -21.74 -1.30
N GLN A 842 -24.79 -21.24 -1.61
CA GLN A 842 -26.04 -21.88 -1.19
C GLN A 842 -26.19 -23.30 -1.78
N SER A 843 -25.62 -23.56 -2.96
CA SER A 843 -25.62 -24.87 -3.64
C SER A 843 -24.52 -25.83 -3.14
N GLY A 844 -24.01 -25.62 -1.92
CA GLY A 844 -22.98 -26.48 -1.31
C GLY A 844 -21.57 -26.40 -1.94
N ARG A 845 -21.38 -25.61 -3.01
CA ARG A 845 -20.07 -25.45 -3.69
C ARG A 845 -19.16 -24.54 -2.89
N THR A 846 -17.90 -24.95 -2.73
CA THR A 846 -16.83 -24.16 -2.13
C THR A 846 -15.92 -23.61 -3.23
N VAL A 847 -15.68 -22.30 -3.22
CA VAL A 847 -14.81 -21.60 -4.18
C VAL A 847 -13.74 -20.85 -3.40
N ARG A 848 -12.48 -20.94 -3.82
CA ARG A 848 -11.35 -20.32 -3.14
C ARG A 848 -10.58 -19.41 -4.11
N GLY A 849 -10.25 -18.19 -3.69
CA GLY A 849 -9.47 -17.26 -4.51
C GLY A 849 -9.30 -15.87 -3.87
N ILE A 850 -8.55 -14.99 -4.53
CA ILE A 850 -8.41 -13.58 -4.15
C ILE A 850 -9.60 -12.79 -4.71
N VAL A 851 -10.13 -11.83 -3.96
CA VAL A 851 -11.18 -10.92 -4.47
C VAL A 851 -10.55 -9.95 -5.46
N GLU A 852 -10.93 -10.06 -6.73
CA GLU A 852 -10.53 -9.11 -7.77
C GLU A 852 -11.52 -7.94 -7.87
N GLN A 853 -12.81 -8.23 -7.74
CA GLN A 853 -13.88 -7.25 -7.84
C GLN A 853 -15.04 -7.61 -6.92
N GLU A 854 -15.60 -6.62 -6.24
CA GLU A 854 -16.76 -6.75 -5.38
C GLU A 854 -17.71 -5.58 -5.64
N ASP A 855 -18.98 -5.89 -5.87
CA ASP A 855 -20.04 -4.89 -6.07
C ASP A 855 -21.37 -5.39 -5.48
N ALA A 856 -22.44 -4.60 -5.66
CA ALA A 856 -23.77 -4.94 -5.13
C ALA A 856 -24.37 -6.23 -5.72
N ALA A 857 -23.94 -6.65 -6.92
CA ALA A 857 -24.45 -7.84 -7.59
C ALA A 857 -23.71 -9.13 -7.19
N GLY A 858 -22.48 -9.03 -6.66
CA GLY A 858 -21.68 -10.22 -6.33
C GLY A 858 -20.20 -9.96 -6.08
N VAL A 859 -19.46 -11.06 -5.95
CA VAL A 859 -18.01 -11.10 -5.75
C VAL A 859 -17.37 -11.89 -6.90
N THR A 860 -16.28 -11.36 -7.46
CA THR A 860 -15.43 -12.05 -8.43
C THR A 860 -14.15 -12.50 -7.75
N LEU A 861 -13.95 -13.81 -7.65
CA LEU A 861 -12.72 -14.40 -7.14
C LEU A 861 -11.82 -14.81 -8.30
N ILE A 862 -10.51 -14.60 -8.16
CA ILE A 862 -9.48 -15.15 -9.03
C ILE A 862 -8.70 -16.23 -8.28
N ASP A 863 -8.60 -17.43 -8.85
CA ASP A 863 -7.87 -18.55 -8.24
C ASP A 863 -6.40 -18.63 -8.69
N SER A 864 -5.67 -19.64 -8.21
CA SER A 864 -4.24 -19.85 -8.52
C SER A 864 -3.97 -20.20 -9.99
N THR A 865 -5.01 -20.55 -10.75
CA THR A 865 -4.94 -20.84 -12.19
C THR A 865 -5.32 -19.62 -13.03
N HIS A 866 -5.52 -18.46 -12.40
CA HIS A 866 -6.01 -17.22 -13.00
C HIS A 866 -7.45 -17.33 -13.52
N GLN A 867 -8.20 -18.35 -13.09
CA GLN A 867 -9.59 -18.49 -13.44
C GLN A 867 -10.45 -17.57 -12.55
N LYS A 868 -11.27 -16.75 -13.22
CA LYS A 868 -12.20 -15.83 -12.57
C LYS A 868 -13.55 -16.50 -12.38
N THR A 869 -14.02 -16.57 -11.15
CA THR A 869 -15.35 -17.07 -10.80
C THR A 869 -16.17 -15.95 -10.20
N ARG A 870 -17.24 -15.55 -10.91
CA ARG A 870 -18.24 -14.61 -10.42
C ARG A 870 -19.29 -15.37 -9.60
N ILE A 871 -19.52 -14.94 -8.37
CA ILE A 871 -20.54 -15.49 -7.46
C ILE A 871 -21.52 -14.37 -7.15
N THR A 872 -22.80 -14.59 -7.44
CA THR A 872 -23.85 -13.61 -7.16
C THR A 872 -24.03 -13.47 -5.65
N ARG A 873 -24.42 -12.28 -5.16
CA ARG A 873 -24.64 -12.09 -3.71
C ARG A 873 -25.67 -13.04 -3.13
N SER A 874 -26.74 -13.31 -3.86
CA SER A 874 -27.79 -14.25 -3.44
C SER A 874 -27.25 -15.66 -3.23
N ASP A 875 -26.24 -16.07 -3.99
CA ASP A 875 -25.71 -17.43 -3.91
C ASP A 875 -24.63 -17.60 -2.85
N ILE A 876 -24.16 -16.53 -2.20
CA ILE A 876 -23.14 -16.61 -1.15
C ILE A 876 -23.83 -17.02 0.16
N ARG A 877 -23.47 -18.19 0.68
CA ARG A 877 -23.88 -18.65 2.02
C ARG A 877 -22.92 -18.14 3.09
N SER A 878 -21.62 -18.27 2.87
CA SER A 878 -20.58 -17.65 3.71
C SER A 878 -19.36 -17.29 2.89
N MET A 879 -18.62 -16.29 3.36
CA MET A 879 -17.36 -15.85 2.78
C MET A 879 -16.40 -15.58 3.93
N GLU A 880 -15.32 -16.36 3.99
CA GLU A 880 -14.37 -16.34 5.10
C GLU A 880 -12.94 -16.17 4.55
N ILE A 881 -12.08 -15.50 5.30
CA ILE A 881 -10.66 -15.42 4.97
C ILE A 881 -10.04 -16.80 5.22
N ALA A 882 -9.40 -17.37 4.20
CA ALA A 882 -8.67 -18.62 4.32
C ALA A 882 -7.36 -18.40 5.10
N PRO A 883 -7.00 -19.29 6.03
CA PRO A 883 -5.75 -19.17 6.78
C PRO A 883 -4.51 -19.45 5.92
N GLU A 884 -4.66 -20.17 4.80
CA GLU A 884 -3.55 -20.43 3.88
C GLU A 884 -3.53 -19.47 2.69
N SER A 885 -2.31 -19.14 2.26
CA SER A 885 -2.07 -18.31 1.08
C SER A 885 -2.46 -19.01 -0.22
N ILE A 886 -2.74 -18.23 -1.27
CA ILE A 886 -2.87 -18.74 -2.64
C ILE A 886 -1.49 -19.18 -3.19
N MET A 887 -0.41 -18.63 -2.64
CA MET A 887 0.96 -19.01 -3.00
C MET A 887 1.25 -20.44 -2.52
N PRO A 888 1.78 -21.33 -3.39
CA PRO A 888 2.05 -22.71 -2.99
C PRO A 888 3.15 -22.83 -1.93
N GLU A 889 3.00 -23.78 -0.99
CA GLU A 889 4.09 -24.26 -0.14
C GLU A 889 5.05 -25.20 -0.93
N ASN A 890 6.23 -25.46 -0.37
CA ASN A 890 7.24 -26.40 -0.90
C ASN A 890 7.80 -26.04 -2.29
N LEU A 891 7.79 -24.75 -2.65
CA LEU A 891 8.33 -24.27 -3.94
C LEU A 891 9.82 -24.60 -4.12
N LEU A 892 10.57 -24.69 -3.03
CA LEU A 892 12.02 -24.96 -3.06
C LEU A 892 12.37 -26.45 -3.10
N ASP A 893 11.41 -27.35 -2.87
CA ASP A 893 11.69 -28.79 -2.74
C ASP A 893 12.09 -29.43 -4.06
N ARG A 894 11.71 -28.79 -5.18
CA ARG A 894 12.02 -29.24 -6.55
C ARG A 894 13.35 -28.70 -7.06
N LEU A 895 13.99 -27.81 -6.31
CA LEU A 895 15.25 -27.17 -6.69
C LEU A 895 16.40 -27.83 -5.94
N ASP A 896 17.51 -28.03 -6.62
CA ASP A 896 18.75 -28.43 -5.98
C ASP A 896 19.38 -27.26 -5.19
N THR A 897 20.39 -27.57 -4.37
CA THR A 897 21.05 -26.57 -3.52
C THR A 897 21.64 -25.40 -4.32
N GLN A 898 22.14 -25.62 -5.54
CA GLN A 898 22.70 -24.56 -6.36
C GLN A 898 21.60 -23.72 -7.02
N GLU A 899 20.53 -24.35 -7.49
CA GLU A 899 19.36 -23.67 -8.05
C GLU A 899 18.68 -22.75 -7.01
N VAL A 900 18.58 -23.19 -5.76
CA VAL A 900 18.10 -22.34 -4.66
C VAL A 900 19.00 -21.11 -4.48
N ARG A 901 20.32 -21.27 -4.55
CA ARG A 901 21.25 -20.12 -4.46
C ARG A 901 21.11 -19.19 -5.66
N ASP A 902 21.01 -19.74 -6.86
CA ASP A 902 20.85 -18.98 -8.10
C ASP A 902 19.56 -18.14 -8.04
N LEU A 903 18.43 -18.76 -7.67
CA LEU A 903 17.14 -18.10 -7.49
C LEU A 903 17.23 -16.95 -6.46
N PHE A 904 17.81 -17.20 -5.28
CA PHE A 904 17.99 -16.15 -4.27
C PHE A 904 18.94 -15.05 -4.77
N SER A 905 20.00 -15.38 -5.50
CA SER A 905 20.93 -14.39 -6.07
C SER A 905 20.22 -13.40 -6.99
N TYR A 906 19.28 -13.88 -7.81
CA TYR A 906 18.44 -13.03 -8.65
C TYR A 906 17.39 -12.26 -7.83
N LEU A 907 16.66 -12.95 -6.95
CA LEU A 907 15.62 -12.33 -6.12
C LEU A 907 16.17 -11.23 -5.21
N GLN A 908 17.46 -11.23 -4.86
CA GLN A 908 18.07 -10.23 -3.98
C GLN A 908 18.74 -9.06 -4.73
N LYS A 909 18.71 -9.02 -6.08
CA LYS A 909 19.26 -7.90 -6.84
C LYS A 909 18.50 -6.59 -6.63
N ASP A 910 19.20 -5.47 -6.60
CA ASP A 910 18.57 -4.13 -6.53
C ASP A 910 18.06 -3.62 -7.89
N ALA A 911 18.57 -4.19 -9.00
CA ALA A 911 18.27 -3.80 -10.38
C ALA A 911 18.36 -5.02 -11.33
N PRO A 912 17.77 -4.96 -12.54
CA PRO A 912 17.69 -6.09 -13.49
C PRO A 912 19.00 -6.86 -13.71
#